data_AF-A0A016TKK7-F1
#
_entry.id   AF-A0A016TKK7-F1
#
_cell.length_a   1.000
_cell.length_b   1.000
_cell.length_c   1.000
_cell.angle_alpha   90.00
_cell.angle_beta   90.00
_cell.angle_gamma   90.00
#
_symmetry.space_group_name_H-M   'P 1'
#
loop_
_entity.id
_entity.type
_entity.pdbx_description
1 polymer ?
#
loop_
_entity_poly.entity_id
_entity_poly.type
_entity_poly.pdbx_seq_one_letter_code
_entity_poly.pdbx_strand_id
1 'polypeptide(L)'
;MEVDDVIRAVCAIHDLSTSNQDRIKCTQIIEDFKEGPAELVANVAFQLISHSSTILRHTGWTLLEDLIRFKWNSIPPEFRVDLRNRVFHAINVSVSEDTIEPCARCVVAMMEHEWPQNWPELNSQLLEMTTQGSLSCAIVFAILRRLVENVATLASVASQRRRKDMHGAICDSTNDFLSVALDVLSTCPLDHIGTLAAKNIFGWLTELCSCMTSVSLEQQLLRIVDTVVRYLSTAERNIYEQAAECLAAIAVRKKEKHDQSIIISAFFRAEVFSAILTTIGLAADGSQFSEQHYRYLKSLCELLTTLGNFLSRVWTEKSAPPNFETFLSAIVAFFNHDSLTLKYEACDVLVGLSSHKIFREDSSFMQAIREVFANSLKAVMKNGYPSQNPPNAATRYSHMDFDDDLEWHNMFIRYRSRVQLLMAENMPLHFSYLLTVYEETVLRRVVLDSQTITELEWEAMQRFARNLVQVAYEKKFAEMEKERLVRMRDTLVNTMLNTSDCDILSEMLSLHSPFLSSYADDYEKLNTYFSLLRRGLLMSAGNKTLNRHVVSLILRAVQIFPAYFKEHVAGIVSLYSEVSEVISKMQMAQLLQVLAVLSNSVDDDSVRLELLQMAAGPSIEYIRSISWSFESVSSFVTFNAFNVPPSNATESSSTMNRIELRRALTCIQGVLQQVDSNSPLGTMLIPSYPCFFKLTRCLMELHLEQNKVLFHPLFRESLTKMVVSERQQIYCSVGESIEVVSGRPAVADVDPITIERQYVHDLNEQAVTIISAAVSKFPGILFSLPEAPELLNCLVSCIDLVPEFKLRHWIKKGWKSVMSSCPPNHWPLLKEFFARIASSMHTRLQKMWADVSHIDYDSEPTEEELFYEHLTCVISREYINFLRCCYLPSEGEDKTKALTMTPLGEWLFSNNVGLSSVIMTVFTSLTFRDSLLALRAIALCKALSEKLMECYDDEVGVYMLVCAIRSLQLHGADEVAGTPLIGLVFHVYCALRRFSDSLPQVLMQIPEVTAEIVETFDSKIRAMIAGDEILLEKQKKDMARRLLKGVITLTVGEQHKKPVYLRPLPPIEKRRRVDNEPDDFADIALLFAEGRD
;
A
#
# COMPACT_ATOMS: atom_id res chain seq x y z
N MET A 1 5.67 -45.31 30.70
CA MET A 1 4.32 -44.83 30.42
C MET A 1 3.70 -45.78 29.42
N GLU A 2 2.53 -46.33 29.73
CA GLU A 2 1.87 -47.32 28.88
C GLU A 2 0.98 -46.63 27.83
N VAL A 3 0.58 -47.37 26.79
CA VAL A 3 -0.21 -46.85 25.66
C VAL A 3 -1.54 -46.26 26.15
N ASP A 4 -2.14 -46.88 27.16
CA ASP A 4 -3.41 -46.43 27.75
C ASP A 4 -3.30 -45.08 28.46
N ASP A 5 -2.11 -44.71 28.96
CA ASP A 5 -1.86 -43.39 29.54
C ASP A 5 -1.86 -42.30 28.45
N VAL A 6 -1.23 -42.61 27.30
CA VAL A 6 -1.17 -41.73 26.13
C VAL A 6 -2.57 -41.57 25.52
N ILE A 7 -3.32 -42.66 25.34
CA ILE A 7 -4.69 -42.61 24.83
C ILE A 7 -5.57 -41.74 25.74
N ARG A 8 -5.51 -41.94 27.06
CA ARG A 8 -6.29 -41.15 28.02
C ARG A 8 -5.91 -39.67 27.96
N ALA A 9 -4.62 -39.34 27.91
CA ALA A 9 -4.17 -37.96 27.81
C ALA A 9 -4.64 -37.29 26.51
N VAL A 10 -4.52 -37.97 25.37
CA VAL A 10 -4.97 -37.44 24.06
C VAL A 10 -6.48 -37.24 24.03
N CYS A 11 -7.26 -38.20 24.52
CA CYS A 11 -8.71 -38.07 24.61
C CYS A 11 -9.11 -36.91 25.52
N ALA A 12 -8.46 -36.76 26.68
CA ALA A 12 -8.73 -35.66 27.61
C ALA A 12 -8.40 -34.28 27.00
N ILE A 13 -7.32 -34.18 26.20
CA ILE A 13 -6.96 -32.92 25.54
C ILE A 13 -8.07 -32.44 24.59
N HIS A 14 -8.66 -33.37 23.83
CA HIS A 14 -9.68 -33.08 22.82
C HIS A 14 -11.12 -33.09 23.37
N ASP A 15 -11.33 -33.41 24.64
CA ASP A 15 -12.63 -33.37 25.30
C ASP A 15 -12.94 -31.93 25.78
N LEU A 16 -14.10 -31.42 25.37
CA LEU A 16 -14.61 -30.09 25.74
C LEU A 16 -14.92 -29.99 27.24
N SER A 17 -15.18 -31.12 27.92
CA SER A 17 -15.46 -31.17 29.35
C SER A 17 -14.22 -31.11 30.25
N THR A 18 -13.02 -31.31 29.68
CA THR A 18 -11.76 -31.28 30.42
C THR A 18 -11.40 -29.85 30.85
N SER A 19 -11.04 -29.67 32.13
CA SER A 19 -10.62 -28.37 32.67
C SER A 19 -9.33 -27.87 32.01
N ASN A 20 -9.14 -26.54 31.91
CA ASN A 20 -7.90 -25.98 31.35
C ASN A 20 -6.65 -26.45 32.11
N GLN A 21 -6.71 -26.58 33.43
CA GLN A 21 -5.57 -27.06 34.22
C GLN A 21 -5.22 -28.52 33.89
N ASP A 22 -6.22 -29.38 33.73
CA ASP A 22 -5.98 -30.79 33.40
C ASP A 22 -5.57 -30.97 31.94
N ARG A 23 -6.08 -30.13 31.02
CA ARG A 23 -5.63 -30.09 29.63
C ARG A 23 -4.15 -29.73 29.54
N ILE A 24 -3.67 -28.75 30.31
CA ILE A 24 -2.24 -28.40 30.38
C ILE A 24 -1.42 -29.58 30.92
N LYS A 25 -1.87 -30.25 31.99
CA LYS A 25 -1.18 -31.44 32.54
C LYS A 25 -1.12 -32.57 31.51
N CYS A 26 -2.22 -32.89 30.84
CA CYS A 26 -2.25 -33.91 29.80
C CYS A 26 -1.35 -33.56 28.61
N THR A 27 -1.28 -32.28 28.23
CA THR A 27 -0.38 -31.81 27.18
C THR A 27 1.08 -31.99 27.60
N GLN A 28 1.44 -31.62 28.84
CA GLN A 28 2.79 -31.84 29.37
C GLN A 28 3.16 -33.33 29.39
N ILE A 29 2.23 -34.22 29.75
CA ILE A 29 2.44 -35.68 29.70
C ILE A 29 2.80 -36.14 28.28
N ILE A 30 2.17 -35.59 27.25
CA ILE A 30 2.47 -35.92 25.85
C ILE A 30 3.83 -35.34 25.42
N GLU A 31 4.19 -34.12 25.84
CA GLU A 31 5.50 -33.55 25.55
C GLU A 31 6.63 -34.33 26.24
N ASP A 32 6.46 -34.70 27.50
CA ASP A 32 7.41 -35.54 28.24
C ASP A 32 7.56 -36.93 27.58
N PHE A 33 6.46 -37.48 27.03
CA PHE A 33 6.49 -38.75 26.29
C PHE A 33 7.36 -38.67 25.04
N LYS A 34 7.23 -37.59 24.25
CA LYS A 34 8.03 -37.38 23.04
C LYS A 34 9.52 -37.35 23.35
N GLU A 35 9.90 -36.89 24.54
CA GLU A 35 11.29 -36.90 25.02
C GLU A 35 11.80 -38.28 25.49
N GLY A 36 10.94 -39.30 25.57
CA GLY A 36 11.30 -40.69 25.91
C GLY A 36 12.09 -41.48 24.83
N PRO A 37 12.36 -42.78 25.08
CA PRO A 37 13.12 -43.63 24.16
C PRO A 37 12.42 -43.80 22.80
N ALA A 38 13.20 -43.70 21.71
CA ALA A 38 12.68 -43.72 20.34
C ALA A 38 11.82 -44.94 20.00
N GLU A 39 12.26 -46.13 20.41
CA GLU A 39 11.52 -47.39 20.17
C GLU A 39 10.16 -47.41 20.88
N LEU A 40 10.10 -46.89 22.10
CA LEU A 40 8.85 -46.81 22.86
C LEU A 40 7.87 -45.87 22.17
N VAL A 41 8.32 -44.67 21.82
CA VAL A 41 7.50 -43.67 21.11
C VAL A 41 6.98 -44.23 19.79
N ALA A 42 7.84 -44.86 18.99
CA ALA A 42 7.45 -45.47 17.72
C ALA A 42 6.40 -46.58 17.91
N ASN A 43 6.60 -47.50 18.86
CA ASN A 43 5.67 -48.59 19.11
C ASN A 43 4.29 -48.10 19.54
N VAL A 44 4.22 -47.12 20.45
CA VAL A 44 2.95 -46.51 20.85
C VAL A 44 2.30 -45.79 19.67
N ALA A 45 3.08 -45.04 18.90
CA ALA A 45 2.57 -44.32 17.75
C ALA A 45 1.93 -45.25 16.69
N PHE A 46 2.55 -46.39 16.37
CA PHE A 46 1.95 -47.39 15.48
C PHE A 46 0.67 -48.01 16.04
N GLN A 47 0.59 -48.25 17.36
CA GLN A 47 -0.65 -48.73 17.98
C GLN A 47 -1.77 -47.70 17.89
N LEU A 48 -1.46 -46.41 18.05
CA LEU A 48 -2.43 -45.33 17.85
C LEU A 48 -2.89 -45.22 16.39
N ILE A 49 -1.99 -45.42 15.42
CA ILE A 49 -2.31 -45.42 13.97
C ILE A 49 -3.25 -46.57 13.61
N SER A 50 -3.14 -47.72 14.27
CA SER A 50 -4.04 -48.86 14.06
C SER A 50 -5.38 -48.73 14.81
N HIS A 51 -5.59 -47.68 15.59
CA HIS A 51 -6.82 -47.50 16.37
C HIS A 51 -7.99 -47.02 15.49
N SER A 52 -9.22 -47.33 15.89
CA SER A 52 -10.44 -46.88 15.19
C SER A 52 -10.72 -45.37 15.24
N SER A 53 -10.16 -44.63 16.21
CA SER A 53 -10.44 -43.20 16.39
C SER A 53 -9.56 -42.35 15.49
N THR A 54 -10.16 -41.49 14.67
CA THR A 54 -9.42 -40.56 13.79
C THR A 54 -8.47 -39.65 14.57
N ILE A 55 -8.86 -39.18 15.77
CA ILE A 55 -8.00 -38.35 16.64
C ILE A 55 -6.74 -39.11 17.06
N LEU A 56 -6.90 -40.38 17.47
CA LEU A 56 -5.78 -41.21 17.88
C LEU A 56 -4.88 -41.54 16.69
N ARG A 57 -5.45 -41.87 15.53
CA ARG A 57 -4.67 -42.11 14.31
C ARG A 57 -3.85 -40.89 13.91
N HIS A 58 -4.46 -39.70 13.88
CA HIS A 58 -3.77 -38.44 13.59
C HIS A 58 -2.65 -38.16 14.59
N THR A 59 -2.90 -38.40 15.89
CA THR A 59 -1.90 -38.23 16.94
C THR A 59 -0.74 -39.20 16.79
N GLY A 60 -1.01 -40.47 16.45
CA GLY A 60 0.01 -41.47 16.18
C GLY A 60 0.95 -41.04 15.04
N TRP A 61 0.40 -40.57 13.91
CA TRP A 61 1.22 -40.01 12.83
C TRP A 61 2.03 -38.79 13.28
N THR A 62 1.44 -37.89 14.05
CA THR A 62 2.14 -36.69 14.56
C THR A 62 3.29 -37.04 15.50
N LEU A 63 3.13 -38.07 16.35
CA LEU A 63 4.20 -38.58 17.21
C LEU A 63 5.35 -39.20 16.40
N LEU A 64 5.04 -39.91 15.31
CA LEU A 64 6.07 -40.40 14.39
C LEU A 64 6.80 -39.26 13.71
N GLU A 65 6.08 -38.22 13.24
CA GLU A 65 6.69 -37.03 12.63
C GLU A 65 7.68 -36.38 13.59
N ASP A 66 7.30 -36.13 14.85
CA ASP A 66 8.17 -35.52 15.86
C ASP A 66 9.39 -36.38 16.16
N LEU A 67 9.20 -37.70 16.29
CA LEU A 67 10.30 -38.65 16.50
C LEU A 67 11.31 -38.57 15.34
N ILE A 68 10.82 -38.56 14.10
CA ILE A 68 11.66 -38.45 12.91
C ILE A 68 12.36 -37.09 12.92
N ARG A 69 11.62 -35.99 12.95
CA ARG A 69 12.18 -34.64 12.82
C ARG A 69 13.24 -34.33 13.89
N PHE A 70 13.03 -34.71 15.14
CA PHE A 70 13.91 -34.27 16.24
C PHE A 70 14.91 -35.33 16.72
N LYS A 71 14.62 -36.62 16.53
CA LYS A 71 15.43 -37.71 17.11
C LYS A 71 16.08 -38.62 16.07
N TRP A 72 15.86 -38.44 14.76
CA TRP A 72 16.40 -39.34 13.72
C TRP A 72 17.88 -39.67 13.90
N ASN A 73 18.72 -38.67 14.18
CA ASN A 73 20.17 -38.87 14.31
C ASN A 73 20.57 -39.74 15.51
N SER A 74 19.74 -39.79 16.56
CA SER A 74 19.95 -40.64 17.74
C SER A 74 19.47 -42.08 17.55
N ILE A 75 18.62 -42.33 16.55
CA ILE A 75 18.08 -43.66 16.23
C ILE A 75 19.17 -44.54 15.60
N PRO A 76 19.38 -45.79 16.05
CA PRO A 76 20.33 -46.71 15.43
C PRO A 76 20.00 -46.99 13.95
N PRO A 77 21.00 -47.20 13.07
CA PRO A 77 20.77 -47.43 11.63
C PRO A 77 19.80 -48.57 11.32
N GLU A 78 19.90 -49.69 12.04
CA GLU A 78 19.00 -50.85 11.88
C GLU A 78 17.55 -50.47 12.19
N PHE A 79 17.34 -49.71 13.26
CA PHE A 79 16.01 -49.28 13.67
C PHE A 79 15.43 -48.20 12.74
N ARG A 80 16.26 -47.37 12.08
CA ARG A 80 15.77 -46.44 11.04
C ARG A 80 15.19 -47.19 9.83
N VAL A 81 15.86 -48.25 9.39
CA VAL A 81 15.39 -49.09 8.27
C VAL A 81 14.11 -49.82 8.66
N ASP A 82 14.04 -50.37 9.87
CA ASP A 82 12.81 -50.95 10.42
C ASP A 82 11.67 -49.92 10.48
N LEU A 83 11.93 -48.72 11.01
CA LEU A 83 10.96 -47.63 11.10
C LEU A 83 10.42 -47.23 9.72
N ARG A 84 11.31 -47.08 8.72
CA ARG A 84 10.92 -46.82 7.32
C ARG A 84 10.00 -47.92 6.79
N ASN A 85 10.36 -49.19 6.98
CA ASN A 85 9.56 -50.31 6.51
C ASN A 85 8.19 -50.38 7.19
N ARG A 86 8.13 -50.11 8.50
CA ARG A 86 6.87 -50.05 9.26
C ARG A 86 5.98 -48.89 8.82
N VAL A 87 6.55 -47.71 8.54
CA VAL A 87 5.79 -46.58 7.99
C VAL A 87 5.18 -46.96 6.63
N PHE A 88 5.95 -47.53 5.71
CA PHE A 88 5.42 -47.96 4.41
C PHE A 88 4.38 -49.08 4.52
N HIS A 89 4.54 -49.99 5.48
CA HIS A 89 3.50 -50.98 5.77
C HIS A 89 2.21 -50.32 6.29
N ALA A 90 2.33 -49.38 7.24
CA ALA A 90 1.19 -48.65 7.78
C ALA A 90 0.47 -47.79 6.71
N ILE A 91 1.20 -47.27 5.72
CA ILE A 91 0.62 -46.57 4.56
C ILE A 91 -0.36 -47.46 3.81
N ASN A 92 0.01 -48.73 3.58
CA ASN A 92 -0.80 -49.65 2.80
C ASN A 92 -2.04 -50.19 3.55
N VAL A 93 -2.03 -50.15 4.89
CA VAL A 93 -3.04 -50.86 5.71
C VAL A 93 -3.91 -49.92 6.55
N SER A 94 -3.39 -48.75 6.96
CA SER A 94 -4.02 -47.94 8.02
C SER A 94 -4.36 -46.50 7.61
N VAL A 95 -3.89 -46.04 6.44
CA VAL A 95 -4.17 -44.66 5.98
C VAL A 95 -5.57 -44.55 5.40
N SER A 96 -6.31 -43.55 5.88
CA SER A 96 -7.56 -43.04 5.29
C SER A 96 -7.41 -41.56 4.92
N GLU A 97 -8.41 -40.98 4.26
CA GLU A 97 -8.47 -39.57 3.84
C GLU A 97 -7.96 -38.60 4.92
N ASP A 98 -8.51 -38.67 6.14
CA ASP A 98 -8.15 -37.79 7.29
C ASP A 98 -6.68 -37.89 7.74
N THR A 99 -5.96 -38.93 7.32
CA THR A 99 -4.60 -39.25 7.79
C THR A 99 -3.55 -39.17 6.68
N ILE A 100 -3.94 -38.86 5.44
CA ILE A 100 -3.01 -38.73 4.31
C ILE A 100 -1.97 -37.63 4.61
N GLU A 101 -2.41 -36.47 5.08
CA GLU A 101 -1.53 -35.32 5.30
C GLU A 101 -0.53 -35.53 6.48
N PRO A 102 -0.94 -35.99 7.67
CA PRO A 102 0.00 -36.41 8.72
C PRO A 102 0.98 -37.49 8.27
N CYS A 103 0.51 -38.46 7.49
CA CYS A 103 1.36 -39.50 6.92
C CYS A 103 2.40 -38.90 5.96
N ALA A 104 1.97 -38.02 5.05
CA ALA A 104 2.86 -37.35 4.10
C ALA A 104 3.97 -36.57 4.82
N ARG A 105 3.63 -35.85 5.91
CA ARG A 105 4.62 -35.17 6.77
C ARG A 105 5.68 -36.12 7.32
N CYS A 106 5.30 -37.32 7.76
CA CYS A 106 6.27 -38.32 8.24
C CYS A 106 7.23 -38.76 7.13
N VAL A 107 6.70 -39.06 5.94
CA VAL A 107 7.55 -39.50 4.81
C VAL A 107 8.50 -38.38 4.39
N VAL A 108 8.00 -37.16 4.23
CA VAL A 108 8.85 -36.01 3.85
C VAL A 108 9.91 -35.73 4.92
N ALA A 109 9.58 -35.84 6.21
CA ALA A 109 10.57 -35.73 7.28
C ALA A 109 11.70 -36.78 7.13
N MET A 110 11.38 -38.04 6.83
CA MET A 110 12.42 -39.05 6.53
C MET A 110 13.21 -38.71 5.25
N MET A 111 12.54 -38.18 4.22
CA MET A 111 13.19 -37.73 2.98
C MET A 111 14.20 -36.62 3.26
N GLU A 112 13.89 -35.65 4.11
CA GLU A 112 14.80 -34.58 4.52
C GLU A 112 16.08 -35.13 5.16
N HIS A 113 16.00 -36.25 5.89
CA HIS A 113 17.17 -36.90 6.48
C HIS A 113 17.96 -37.80 5.53
N GLU A 114 17.32 -38.49 4.58
CA GLU A 114 17.97 -39.61 3.87
C GLU A 114 17.93 -39.55 2.33
N TRP A 115 16.91 -38.95 1.72
CA TRP A 115 16.71 -38.96 0.26
C TRP A 115 17.38 -37.76 -0.43
N PRO A 116 18.16 -37.88 -1.51
CA PRO A 116 18.29 -39.07 -2.37
C PRO A 116 19.45 -40.01 -2.04
N GLN A 117 20.47 -39.59 -1.29
CA GLN A 117 21.75 -40.31 -1.20
C GLN A 117 21.67 -41.68 -0.52
N ASN A 118 20.95 -41.76 0.59
CA ASN A 118 20.84 -42.99 1.39
C ASN A 118 19.54 -43.76 1.10
N TRP A 119 18.68 -43.22 0.23
CA TRP A 119 17.41 -43.81 -0.16
C TRP A 119 17.13 -43.60 -1.66
N PRO A 120 18.02 -44.04 -2.56
CA PRO A 120 17.89 -43.82 -4.01
C PRO A 120 16.67 -44.52 -4.62
N GLU A 121 16.23 -45.64 -4.05
CA GLU A 121 15.11 -46.45 -4.53
C GLU A 121 13.72 -45.89 -4.16
N LEU A 122 13.65 -44.78 -3.38
CA LEU A 122 12.38 -44.19 -2.97
C LEU A 122 11.49 -43.83 -4.16
N ASN A 123 12.06 -43.20 -5.18
CA ASN A 123 11.28 -42.73 -6.33
C ASN A 123 10.63 -43.90 -7.07
N SER A 124 11.36 -45.01 -7.26
CA SER A 124 10.80 -46.22 -7.84
C SER A 124 9.70 -46.84 -6.98
N GLN A 125 9.85 -46.83 -5.64
CA GLN A 125 8.83 -47.33 -4.71
C GLN A 125 7.56 -46.48 -4.78
N LEU A 126 7.69 -45.15 -4.75
CA LEU A 126 6.55 -44.24 -4.87
C LEU A 126 5.86 -44.38 -6.22
N LEU A 127 6.64 -44.52 -7.31
CA LEU A 127 6.08 -44.72 -8.65
C LEU A 127 5.28 -46.04 -8.73
N GLU A 128 5.79 -47.13 -8.17
CA GLU A 128 5.05 -48.40 -8.09
C GLU A 128 3.74 -48.24 -7.30
N MET A 129 3.78 -47.54 -6.17
CA MET A 129 2.59 -47.28 -5.34
C MET A 129 1.50 -46.52 -6.09
N THR A 130 1.84 -45.60 -7.00
CA THR A 130 0.82 -44.89 -7.80
C THR A 130 -0.04 -45.82 -8.65
N THR A 131 0.48 -47.01 -9.01
CA THR A 131 -0.22 -47.98 -9.85
C THR A 131 -1.16 -48.93 -9.09
N GLN A 132 -1.10 -48.93 -7.76
CA GLN A 132 -1.84 -49.86 -6.91
C GLN A 132 -3.30 -49.45 -6.66
N GLY A 133 -3.66 -48.19 -6.93
CA GLY A 133 -5.02 -47.67 -6.80
C GLY A 133 -5.08 -46.18 -6.53
N SER A 134 -6.28 -45.59 -6.61
CA SER A 134 -6.49 -44.14 -6.46
C SER A 134 -6.05 -43.60 -5.09
N LEU A 135 -6.25 -44.36 -4.00
CA LEU A 135 -5.84 -43.94 -2.66
C LEU A 135 -4.31 -43.88 -2.54
N SER A 136 -3.61 -44.92 -3.01
CA SER A 136 -2.14 -44.96 -3.02
C SER A 136 -1.57 -43.81 -3.86
N CYS A 137 -2.18 -43.54 -5.01
CA CYS A 137 -1.83 -42.38 -5.84
C CYS A 137 -2.04 -41.05 -5.10
N ALA A 138 -3.19 -40.86 -4.45
CA ALA A 138 -3.46 -39.66 -3.65
C ALA A 138 -2.42 -39.44 -2.54
N ILE A 139 -1.98 -40.51 -1.86
CA ILE A 139 -0.93 -40.44 -0.83
C ILE A 139 0.40 -40.02 -1.42
N VAL A 140 0.81 -40.62 -2.55
CA VAL A 140 2.08 -40.30 -3.21
C VAL A 140 2.14 -38.83 -3.62
N PHE A 141 1.08 -38.30 -4.26
CA PHE A 141 1.08 -36.89 -4.67
C PHE A 141 0.94 -35.91 -3.49
N ALA A 142 0.36 -36.32 -2.35
CA ALA A 142 0.43 -35.54 -1.12
C ALA A 142 1.87 -35.44 -0.58
N ILE A 143 2.63 -36.56 -0.60
CA ILE A 143 4.05 -36.59 -0.23
C ILE A 143 4.86 -35.68 -1.15
N LEU A 144 4.68 -35.81 -2.47
CA LEU A 144 5.43 -35.03 -3.46
C LEU A 144 5.09 -33.54 -3.38
N ARG A 145 3.81 -33.17 -3.21
CA ARG A 145 3.40 -31.77 -3.00
C ARG A 145 4.12 -31.19 -1.79
N ARG A 146 4.01 -31.86 -0.64
CA ARG A 146 4.63 -31.41 0.63
C ARG A 146 6.15 -31.31 0.53
N LEU A 147 6.80 -32.21 -0.21
CA LEU A 147 8.23 -32.16 -0.46
C LEU A 147 8.63 -30.88 -1.21
N VAL A 148 7.90 -30.53 -2.28
CA VAL A 148 8.15 -29.31 -3.05
C VAL A 148 7.91 -28.08 -2.20
N GLU A 149 6.80 -28.04 -1.44
CA GLU A 149 6.51 -26.97 -0.48
C GLU A 149 7.67 -26.74 0.49
N ASN A 150 8.17 -27.80 1.15
CA ASN A 150 9.24 -27.67 2.14
C ASN A 150 10.58 -27.23 1.51
N VAL A 151 10.91 -27.73 0.32
CA VAL A 151 12.23 -27.50 -0.30
C VAL A 151 12.29 -26.17 -1.03
N ALA A 152 11.22 -25.78 -1.72
CA ALA A 152 11.21 -24.67 -2.67
C ALA A 152 10.31 -23.51 -2.23
N THR A 153 9.04 -23.76 -1.90
CA THR A 153 8.06 -22.70 -1.60
C THR A 153 8.29 -22.07 -0.22
N LEU A 154 8.32 -22.88 0.84
CA LEU A 154 8.56 -22.48 2.23
C LEU A 154 10.04 -22.44 2.58
N ALA A 155 10.88 -23.14 1.82
CA ALA A 155 12.32 -23.30 2.06
C ALA A 155 12.69 -23.70 3.50
N SER A 156 11.83 -24.47 4.16
CA SER A 156 11.85 -24.81 5.60
C SER A 156 13.01 -25.71 6.01
N VAL A 157 13.61 -26.44 5.07
CA VAL A 157 14.77 -27.31 5.32
C VAL A 157 16.01 -26.45 5.64
N ALA A 158 16.43 -26.37 6.91
CA ALA A 158 17.46 -25.42 7.37
C ALA A 158 18.79 -25.47 6.57
N SER A 159 19.27 -26.66 6.21
CA SER A 159 20.53 -26.81 5.47
C SER A 159 20.38 -26.45 3.99
N GLN A 160 21.01 -25.35 3.57
CA GLN A 160 20.99 -24.91 2.16
C GLN A 160 21.63 -25.90 1.20
N ARG A 161 22.70 -26.58 1.62
CA ARG A 161 23.31 -27.66 0.82
C ARG A 161 22.30 -28.77 0.61
N ARG A 162 21.62 -29.19 1.68
CA ARG A 162 20.60 -30.23 1.64
C ARG A 162 19.43 -29.84 0.75
N ARG A 163 18.90 -28.61 0.90
CA ARG A 163 17.87 -28.07 0.00
C ARG A 163 18.28 -28.13 -1.45
N LYS A 164 19.51 -27.73 -1.77
CA LYS A 164 20.01 -27.76 -3.15
C LYS A 164 20.11 -29.17 -3.71
N ASP A 165 20.57 -30.12 -2.90
CA ASP A 165 20.65 -31.54 -3.28
C ASP A 165 19.25 -32.11 -3.53
N MET A 166 18.29 -31.85 -2.64
CA MET A 166 16.89 -32.27 -2.79
C MET A 166 16.22 -31.60 -3.99
N HIS A 167 16.39 -30.29 -4.18
CA HIS A 167 15.87 -29.58 -5.34
C HIS A 167 16.41 -30.16 -6.65
N GLY A 168 17.72 -30.49 -6.70
CA GLY A 168 18.31 -31.16 -7.86
C GLY A 168 17.64 -32.51 -8.15
N ALA A 169 17.44 -33.32 -7.11
CA ALA A 169 16.79 -34.62 -7.24
C ALA A 169 15.30 -34.52 -7.63
N ILE A 170 14.56 -33.52 -7.15
CA ILE A 170 13.18 -33.27 -7.58
C ILE A 170 13.16 -32.96 -9.08
N CYS A 171 14.05 -32.08 -9.56
CA CYS A 171 14.17 -31.78 -10.99
C CYS A 171 14.45 -33.04 -11.81
N ASP A 172 15.36 -33.90 -11.35
CA ASP A 172 15.74 -35.12 -12.04
C ASP A 172 14.58 -36.13 -12.15
N SER A 173 13.73 -36.24 -11.12
CA SER A 173 12.58 -37.16 -11.11
C SER A 173 11.27 -36.57 -11.62
N THR A 174 11.23 -35.28 -11.95
CA THR A 174 9.98 -34.58 -12.31
C THR A 174 9.27 -35.23 -13.50
N ASN A 175 10.01 -35.63 -14.53
CA ASN A 175 9.42 -36.17 -15.76
C ASN A 175 8.66 -37.49 -15.52
N ASP A 176 9.20 -38.37 -14.68
CA ASP A 176 8.63 -39.68 -14.40
C ASP A 176 7.29 -39.55 -13.69
N PHE A 177 7.25 -38.75 -12.61
CA PHE A 177 6.01 -38.47 -11.87
C PHE A 177 5.02 -37.65 -12.70
N LEU A 178 5.49 -36.74 -13.56
CA LEU A 178 4.62 -35.94 -14.42
C LEU A 178 3.89 -36.79 -15.45
N SER A 179 4.56 -37.76 -16.08
CA SER A 179 3.88 -38.66 -17.01
C SER A 179 2.77 -39.44 -16.32
N VAL A 180 3.08 -40.04 -15.17
CA VAL A 180 2.11 -40.81 -14.37
C VAL A 180 0.95 -39.94 -13.89
N ALA A 181 1.22 -38.73 -13.42
CA ALA A 181 0.19 -37.77 -13.02
C ALA A 181 -0.83 -37.53 -14.15
N LEU A 182 -0.34 -37.29 -15.37
CA LEU A 182 -1.18 -37.00 -16.53
C LEU A 182 -1.92 -38.24 -17.05
N ASP A 183 -1.30 -39.42 -16.95
CA ASP A 183 -1.96 -40.70 -17.26
C ASP A 183 -3.11 -40.96 -16.29
N VAL A 184 -2.86 -40.82 -14.97
CA VAL A 184 -3.87 -40.97 -13.93
C VAL A 184 -5.01 -39.98 -14.13
N LEU A 185 -4.73 -38.68 -14.30
CA LEU A 185 -5.76 -37.66 -14.56
C LEU A 185 -6.56 -37.94 -15.84
N SER A 186 -6.01 -38.66 -16.82
CA SER A 186 -6.75 -38.98 -18.04
C SER A 186 -7.75 -40.12 -17.87
N THR A 187 -7.54 -41.00 -16.89
CA THR A 187 -8.34 -42.22 -16.68
C THR A 187 -8.96 -42.33 -15.30
N CYS A 188 -8.77 -41.34 -14.42
CA CYS A 188 -9.20 -41.38 -13.03
C CYS A 188 -10.73 -41.49 -12.92
N PRO A 189 -11.28 -42.41 -12.11
CA PRO A 189 -12.72 -42.40 -11.84
C PRO A 189 -13.10 -41.12 -11.09
N LEU A 190 -14.20 -40.47 -11.49
CA LEU A 190 -14.75 -39.29 -10.79
C LEU A 190 -15.52 -39.67 -9.52
N ASP A 191 -15.07 -40.72 -8.83
CA ASP A 191 -15.59 -41.09 -7.52
C ASP A 191 -14.86 -40.30 -6.41
N HIS A 192 -15.22 -40.59 -5.17
CA HIS A 192 -14.63 -39.93 -4.00
C HIS A 192 -13.09 -40.00 -3.99
N ILE A 193 -12.51 -41.18 -4.18
CA ILE A 193 -11.06 -41.40 -3.97
C ILE A 193 -10.29 -40.92 -5.20
N GLY A 194 -10.82 -41.12 -6.41
CA GLY A 194 -10.22 -40.59 -7.63
C GLY A 194 -10.19 -39.06 -7.65
N THR A 195 -11.26 -38.40 -7.19
CA THR A 195 -11.27 -36.93 -7.05
C THR A 195 -10.19 -36.45 -6.07
N LEU A 196 -9.97 -37.18 -4.97
CA LEU A 196 -8.92 -36.86 -4.01
C LEU A 196 -7.52 -37.01 -4.62
N ALA A 197 -7.29 -38.06 -5.42
CA ALA A 197 -6.04 -38.25 -6.15
C ALA A 197 -5.78 -37.09 -7.12
N ALA A 198 -6.80 -36.71 -7.90
CA ALA A 198 -6.70 -35.59 -8.84
C ALA A 198 -6.41 -34.25 -8.14
N LYS A 199 -7.05 -33.97 -7.00
CA LYS A 199 -6.77 -32.77 -6.19
C LYS A 199 -5.32 -32.72 -5.71
N ASN A 200 -4.77 -33.83 -5.22
CA ASN A 200 -3.37 -33.88 -4.79
C ASN A 200 -2.39 -33.73 -5.95
N ILE A 201 -2.73 -34.26 -7.13
CA ILE A 201 -1.94 -34.04 -8.35
C ILE A 201 -1.97 -32.56 -8.76
N PHE A 202 -3.13 -31.90 -8.75
CA PHE A 202 -3.23 -30.47 -9.05
C PHE A 202 -2.42 -29.64 -8.07
N GLY A 203 -2.55 -29.88 -6.76
CA GLY A 203 -1.74 -29.17 -5.78
C GLY A 203 -0.24 -29.36 -5.99
N TRP A 204 0.22 -30.58 -6.33
CA TRP A 204 1.62 -30.82 -6.67
C TRP A 204 2.05 -30.08 -7.95
N LEU A 205 1.23 -30.07 -9.00
CA LEU A 205 1.50 -29.34 -10.24
C LEU A 205 1.56 -27.83 -10.02
N THR A 206 0.65 -27.28 -9.20
CA THR A 206 0.63 -25.87 -8.79
C THR A 206 1.95 -25.48 -8.13
N GLU A 207 2.38 -26.24 -7.12
CA GLU A 207 3.65 -26.00 -6.41
C GLU A 207 4.85 -26.15 -7.35
N LEU A 208 4.90 -27.19 -8.18
CA LEU A 208 5.99 -27.36 -9.15
C LEU A 208 6.08 -26.20 -10.14
N CYS A 209 4.96 -25.73 -10.66
CA CYS A 209 4.94 -24.68 -11.67
C CYS A 209 5.29 -23.31 -11.09
N SER A 210 4.92 -23.04 -9.83
CA SER A 210 5.18 -21.77 -9.16
C SER A 210 6.66 -21.56 -8.82
N CYS A 211 7.36 -22.62 -8.38
CA CYS A 211 8.70 -22.48 -7.81
C CYS A 211 9.83 -23.17 -8.59
N MET A 212 9.53 -24.00 -9.60
CA MET A 212 10.56 -24.80 -10.31
C MET A 212 10.66 -24.52 -11.82
N THR A 213 11.90 -24.49 -12.31
CA THR A 213 12.23 -24.43 -13.74
C THR A 213 12.74 -25.79 -14.22
N SER A 214 11.85 -26.60 -14.80
CA SER A 214 12.21 -27.86 -15.49
C SER A 214 11.87 -27.79 -16.97
N VAL A 215 12.76 -28.33 -17.82
CA VAL A 215 12.57 -28.50 -19.27
C VAL A 215 11.44 -29.49 -19.56
N SER A 216 11.28 -30.51 -18.71
CA SER A 216 10.22 -31.52 -18.85
C SER A 216 8.82 -30.92 -18.74
N LEU A 217 8.63 -29.90 -17.89
CA LEU A 217 7.37 -29.18 -17.77
C LEU A 217 7.03 -28.40 -19.05
N GLU A 218 8.03 -27.87 -19.76
CA GLU A 218 7.81 -27.16 -21.03
C GLU A 218 7.44 -28.12 -22.15
N GLN A 219 8.15 -29.24 -22.25
CA GLN A 219 7.88 -30.28 -23.25
C GLN A 219 6.47 -30.87 -23.11
N GLN A 220 5.94 -30.98 -21.88
CA GLN A 220 4.61 -31.52 -21.63
C GLN A 220 3.53 -30.44 -21.40
N LEU A 221 3.84 -29.15 -21.57
CA LEU A 221 2.92 -28.05 -21.23
C LEU A 221 1.55 -28.19 -21.90
N LEU A 222 1.53 -28.48 -23.20
CA LEU A 222 0.28 -28.68 -23.96
C LEU A 222 -0.57 -29.80 -23.35
N ARG A 223 0.07 -30.94 -23.04
CA ARG A 223 -0.60 -32.10 -22.44
C ARG A 223 -1.13 -31.80 -21.03
N ILE A 224 -0.39 -31.03 -20.23
CA ILE A 224 -0.83 -30.59 -18.90
C ILE A 224 -2.10 -29.75 -19.05
N VAL A 225 -2.07 -28.70 -19.87
CA VAL A 225 -3.21 -27.81 -20.09
C VAL A 225 -4.42 -28.60 -20.60
N ASP A 226 -4.25 -29.45 -21.62
CA ASP A 226 -5.34 -30.26 -22.18
C ASP A 226 -5.96 -31.23 -21.17
N THR A 227 -5.16 -31.71 -20.20
CA THR A 227 -5.63 -32.63 -19.17
C THR A 227 -6.37 -31.89 -18.06
N VAL A 228 -5.82 -30.80 -17.55
CA VAL A 228 -6.40 -30.04 -16.42
C VAL A 228 -7.68 -29.31 -16.85
N VAL A 229 -7.74 -28.76 -18.08
CA VAL A 229 -8.92 -28.04 -18.60
C VAL A 229 -10.17 -28.91 -18.61
N ARG A 230 -10.06 -30.24 -18.81
CA ARG A 230 -11.22 -31.16 -18.78
C ARG A 230 -11.93 -31.19 -17.42
N TYR A 231 -11.20 -30.89 -16.34
CA TYR A 231 -11.75 -30.85 -14.99
C TYR A 231 -12.44 -29.54 -14.67
N LEU A 232 -12.30 -28.51 -15.51
CA LEU A 232 -13.03 -27.26 -15.33
C LEU A 232 -14.55 -27.50 -15.38
N SER A 233 -15.04 -28.45 -16.16
CA SER A 233 -16.47 -28.79 -16.26
C SER A 233 -16.98 -29.82 -15.22
N THR A 234 -16.14 -30.24 -14.26
CA THR A 234 -16.44 -31.33 -13.33
C THR A 234 -16.85 -30.80 -11.96
N ALA A 235 -18.14 -30.91 -11.61
CA ALA A 235 -18.72 -30.32 -10.40
C ALA A 235 -18.36 -31.09 -9.10
N GLU A 236 -17.96 -32.35 -9.22
CA GLU A 236 -17.72 -33.26 -8.10
C GLU A 236 -16.69 -32.68 -7.11
N ARG A 237 -17.14 -32.46 -5.86
CA ARG A 237 -16.32 -31.95 -4.74
C ARG A 237 -15.53 -30.67 -5.05
N ASN A 238 -16.03 -29.79 -5.92
CA ASN A 238 -15.38 -28.53 -6.30
C ASN A 238 -14.01 -28.69 -6.97
N ILE A 239 -13.74 -29.83 -7.62
CA ILE A 239 -12.46 -30.06 -8.31
C ILE A 239 -12.18 -29.01 -9.40
N TYR A 240 -13.22 -28.39 -9.96
CA TYR A 240 -13.10 -27.28 -10.90
C TYR A 240 -12.32 -26.08 -10.34
N GLU A 241 -12.41 -25.77 -9.04
CA GLU A 241 -11.69 -24.65 -8.40
C GLU A 241 -10.20 -24.96 -8.41
N GLN A 242 -9.84 -26.16 -7.95
CA GLN A 242 -8.44 -26.61 -7.93
C GLN A 242 -7.84 -26.72 -9.34
N ALA A 243 -8.66 -27.09 -10.33
CA ALA A 243 -8.23 -27.11 -11.74
C ALA A 243 -7.98 -25.68 -12.27
N ALA A 244 -8.86 -24.73 -11.97
CA ALA A 244 -8.69 -23.33 -12.36
C ALA A 244 -7.46 -22.69 -11.69
N GLU A 245 -7.26 -22.90 -10.39
CA GLU A 245 -6.09 -22.46 -9.63
C GLU A 245 -4.79 -23.06 -10.22
N CYS A 246 -4.79 -24.35 -10.53
CA CYS A 246 -3.65 -25.01 -11.16
C CYS A 246 -3.30 -24.39 -12.52
N LEU A 247 -4.31 -24.10 -13.35
CA LEU A 247 -4.11 -23.44 -14.64
C LEU A 247 -3.59 -22.00 -14.48
N ALA A 248 -4.09 -21.26 -13.48
CA ALA A 248 -3.63 -19.90 -13.19
C ALA A 248 -2.15 -19.91 -12.74
N ALA A 249 -1.76 -20.85 -11.88
CA ALA A 249 -0.38 -21.02 -11.44
C ALA A 249 0.57 -21.34 -12.61
N ILE A 250 0.12 -22.16 -13.57
CA ILE A 250 0.87 -22.43 -14.81
C ILE A 250 1.06 -21.13 -15.63
N ALA A 251 0.04 -20.28 -15.69
CA ALA A 251 0.05 -19.05 -16.47
C ALA A 251 0.97 -17.94 -15.90
N VAL A 252 1.13 -17.83 -14.58
CA VAL A 252 1.99 -16.78 -13.93
C VAL A 252 3.49 -17.12 -13.95
N ARG A 253 3.87 -18.33 -14.36
CA ARG A 253 5.24 -18.84 -14.23
C ARG A 253 6.31 -17.87 -14.75
N LYS A 254 7.10 -17.30 -13.83
CA LYS A 254 8.21 -16.39 -14.16
C LYS A 254 9.44 -17.18 -14.59
N LYS A 255 9.95 -16.89 -15.81
CA LYS A 255 11.29 -17.32 -16.25
C LYS A 255 12.08 -16.11 -16.74
N GLU A 256 13.28 -15.89 -16.19
CA GLU A 256 14.15 -14.78 -16.60
C GLU A 256 14.89 -15.02 -17.94
N LYS A 257 14.84 -16.22 -18.54
CA LYS A 257 15.77 -16.62 -19.62
C LYS A 257 15.20 -17.43 -20.80
N HIS A 258 13.91 -17.76 -20.83
CA HIS A 258 13.32 -18.59 -21.90
C HIS A 258 12.12 -17.89 -22.56
N ASP A 259 11.76 -18.34 -23.77
CA ASP A 259 10.64 -17.80 -24.53
C ASP A 259 9.31 -18.04 -23.81
N GLN A 260 8.73 -16.95 -23.29
CA GLN A 260 7.47 -16.94 -22.55
C GLN A 260 6.24 -17.06 -23.47
N SER A 261 6.42 -16.99 -24.80
CA SER A 261 5.36 -17.14 -25.80
C SER A 261 4.68 -18.52 -25.75
N ILE A 262 5.41 -19.56 -25.32
CA ILE A 262 4.94 -20.96 -25.31
C ILE A 262 3.69 -21.10 -24.42
N ILE A 263 3.62 -20.39 -23.28
CA ILE A 263 2.46 -20.40 -22.40
C ILE A 263 1.23 -19.83 -23.11
N ILE A 264 1.38 -18.67 -23.77
CA ILE A 264 0.29 -18.07 -24.54
C ILE A 264 -0.17 -19.01 -25.65
N SER A 265 0.77 -19.62 -26.38
CA SER A 265 0.46 -20.58 -27.44
C SER A 265 -0.30 -21.82 -26.94
N ALA A 266 -0.09 -22.25 -25.69
CA ALA A 266 -0.76 -23.40 -25.11
C ALA A 266 -2.20 -23.11 -24.70
N PHE A 267 -2.45 -21.94 -24.12
CA PHE A 267 -3.76 -21.53 -23.58
C PHE A 267 -4.71 -20.95 -24.62
N PHE A 268 -4.20 -20.19 -25.59
CA PHE A 268 -5.02 -19.51 -26.59
C PHE A 268 -5.43 -20.41 -27.78
N ARG A 269 -5.26 -21.74 -27.67
CA ARG A 269 -5.81 -22.71 -28.63
C ARG A 269 -7.33 -22.78 -28.55
N ALA A 270 -7.98 -23.07 -29.67
CA ALA A 270 -9.44 -23.02 -29.78
C ALA A 270 -10.14 -24.00 -28.82
N GLU A 271 -9.60 -25.22 -28.65
CA GLU A 271 -10.19 -26.26 -27.81
C GLU A 271 -10.14 -25.88 -26.32
N VAL A 272 -8.98 -25.41 -25.86
CA VAL A 272 -8.74 -25.00 -24.47
C VAL A 272 -9.58 -23.77 -24.14
N PHE A 273 -9.52 -22.75 -24.99
CA PHE A 273 -10.17 -21.49 -24.72
C PHE A 273 -11.70 -21.61 -24.78
N SER A 274 -12.23 -22.39 -25.72
CA SER A 274 -13.67 -22.71 -25.80
C SER A 274 -14.17 -23.44 -24.55
N ALA A 275 -13.39 -24.38 -24.01
CA ALA A 275 -13.73 -25.06 -22.77
C ALA A 275 -13.83 -24.06 -21.60
N ILE A 276 -12.82 -23.22 -21.39
CA ILE A 276 -12.81 -22.19 -20.33
C ILE A 276 -14.06 -21.29 -20.44
N LEU A 277 -14.36 -20.79 -21.64
CA LEU A 277 -15.50 -19.90 -21.86
C LEU A 277 -16.86 -20.56 -21.65
N THR A 278 -17.01 -21.80 -22.11
CA THR A 278 -18.25 -22.58 -21.89
C THR A 278 -18.49 -22.75 -20.39
N THR A 279 -17.43 -23.04 -19.65
CA THR A 279 -17.46 -23.17 -18.20
C THR A 279 -17.81 -21.86 -17.49
N ILE A 280 -17.27 -20.73 -17.95
CA ILE A 280 -17.62 -19.40 -17.42
C ILE A 280 -19.12 -19.12 -17.58
N GLY A 281 -19.69 -19.43 -18.74
CA GLY A 281 -21.13 -19.27 -18.98
C GLY A 281 -21.97 -20.07 -17.97
N LEU A 282 -21.61 -21.34 -17.74
CA LEU A 282 -22.29 -22.20 -16.77
C LEU A 282 -22.16 -21.67 -15.33
N ALA A 283 -20.97 -21.19 -14.94
CA ALA A 283 -20.74 -20.62 -13.62
C ALA A 283 -21.53 -19.32 -13.40
N ALA A 284 -21.63 -18.48 -14.44
CA ALA A 284 -22.31 -17.20 -14.39
C ALA A 284 -23.82 -17.34 -14.13
N ASP A 285 -24.49 -18.29 -14.81
CA ASP A 285 -25.95 -18.48 -14.75
C ASP A 285 -26.49 -18.75 -13.32
N GLY A 286 -25.69 -19.36 -12.43
CA GLY A 286 -26.06 -19.66 -11.05
C GLY A 286 -25.45 -18.73 -9.99
N SER A 287 -24.47 -17.91 -10.38
CA SER A 287 -23.59 -17.18 -9.44
C SER A 287 -24.33 -16.21 -8.52
N GLN A 288 -25.42 -15.59 -8.97
CA GLN A 288 -26.16 -14.60 -8.16
C GLN A 288 -26.85 -15.22 -6.94
N PHE A 289 -27.16 -16.52 -6.99
CA PHE A 289 -27.98 -17.22 -5.99
C PHE A 289 -27.22 -18.32 -5.25
N SER A 290 -25.98 -18.60 -5.66
CA SER A 290 -25.17 -19.67 -5.09
C SER A 290 -23.74 -19.19 -4.89
N GLU A 291 -23.32 -19.09 -3.63
CA GLU A 291 -21.96 -18.73 -3.27
C GLU A 291 -20.93 -19.69 -3.88
N GLN A 292 -21.27 -20.98 -3.99
CA GLN A 292 -20.44 -21.99 -4.64
C GLN A 292 -20.24 -21.68 -6.14
N HIS A 293 -21.31 -21.39 -6.88
CA HIS A 293 -21.20 -20.98 -8.29
C HIS A 293 -20.45 -19.64 -8.44
N TYR A 294 -20.56 -18.76 -7.44
CA TYR A 294 -19.84 -17.51 -7.46
C TYR A 294 -18.33 -17.68 -7.18
N ARG A 295 -17.92 -18.52 -6.22
CA ARG A 295 -16.51 -18.90 -5.97
C ARG A 295 -15.87 -19.54 -7.21
N TYR A 296 -16.63 -20.40 -7.87
CA TYR A 296 -16.25 -20.97 -9.15
C TYR A 296 -16.01 -19.90 -10.22
N LEU A 297 -16.96 -18.97 -10.39
CA LEU A 297 -16.83 -17.87 -11.35
C LEU A 297 -15.64 -16.96 -11.03
N LYS A 298 -15.36 -16.70 -9.74
CA LYS A 298 -14.16 -15.98 -9.29
C LYS A 298 -12.88 -16.69 -9.71
N SER A 299 -12.80 -18.00 -9.51
CA SER A 299 -11.62 -18.81 -9.91
C SER A 299 -11.37 -18.77 -11.43
N LEU A 300 -12.43 -18.82 -12.24
CA LEU A 300 -12.33 -18.70 -13.70
C LEU A 300 -11.97 -17.29 -14.16
N CYS A 301 -12.48 -16.27 -13.46
CA CYS A 301 -12.09 -14.88 -13.68
C CYS A 301 -10.60 -14.67 -13.40
N GLU A 302 -10.11 -15.17 -12.26
CA GLU A 302 -8.70 -15.13 -11.88
C GLU A 302 -7.81 -15.82 -12.92
N LEU A 303 -8.22 -16.98 -13.46
CA LEU A 303 -7.51 -17.63 -14.55
C LEU A 303 -7.38 -16.73 -15.80
N LEU A 304 -8.49 -16.13 -16.25
CA LEU A 304 -8.45 -15.26 -17.43
C LEU A 304 -7.70 -13.95 -17.16
N THR A 305 -7.83 -13.37 -15.97
CA THR A 305 -7.17 -12.10 -15.65
C THR A 305 -5.68 -12.29 -15.45
N THR A 306 -5.29 -13.41 -14.87
CA THR A 306 -3.91 -13.89 -14.83
C THR A 306 -3.31 -14.02 -16.23
N LEU A 307 -4.01 -14.70 -17.15
CA LEU A 307 -3.56 -14.85 -18.53
C LEU A 307 -3.45 -13.49 -19.24
N GLY A 308 -4.41 -12.59 -19.06
CA GLY A 308 -4.40 -11.25 -19.63
C GLY A 308 -3.26 -10.37 -19.11
N ASN A 309 -3.06 -10.37 -17.79
CA ASN A 309 -1.97 -9.65 -17.15
C ASN A 309 -0.60 -10.21 -17.56
N PHE A 310 -0.48 -11.53 -17.67
CA PHE A 310 0.72 -12.16 -18.20
C PHE A 310 0.97 -11.77 -19.66
N LEU A 311 -0.05 -11.87 -20.52
CA LEU A 311 -0.01 -11.48 -21.93
C LEU A 311 0.46 -10.02 -22.09
N SER A 312 -0.05 -9.10 -21.28
CA SER A 312 0.33 -7.67 -21.34
C SER A 312 1.82 -7.40 -21.05
N ARG A 313 2.50 -8.32 -20.36
CA ARG A 313 3.91 -8.19 -19.95
C ARG A 313 4.88 -8.87 -20.90
N VAL A 314 4.49 -9.98 -21.51
CA VAL A 314 5.42 -10.89 -22.20
C VAL A 314 5.25 -10.92 -23.72
N TRP A 315 4.13 -10.46 -24.26
CA TRP A 315 3.85 -10.57 -25.69
C TRP A 315 4.75 -9.64 -26.51
N THR A 316 5.44 -10.19 -27.51
CA THR A 316 6.39 -9.43 -28.35
C THR A 316 6.07 -9.55 -29.84
N GLU A 317 5.13 -10.42 -30.23
CA GLU A 317 4.74 -10.59 -31.62
C GLU A 317 3.88 -9.41 -32.11
N LYS A 318 3.98 -9.12 -33.41
CA LYS A 318 3.26 -7.98 -34.02
C LYS A 318 1.75 -8.18 -34.12
N SER A 319 1.30 -9.42 -34.22
CA SER A 319 -0.12 -9.78 -34.28
C SER A 319 -0.64 -10.20 -32.91
N ALA A 320 -1.94 -10.03 -32.69
CA ALA A 320 -2.61 -10.58 -31.52
C ALA A 320 -2.55 -12.13 -31.51
N PRO A 321 -2.62 -12.76 -30.32
CA PRO A 321 -2.69 -14.21 -30.22
C PRO A 321 -4.00 -14.76 -30.83
N PRO A 322 -4.06 -16.06 -31.17
CA PRO A 322 -5.30 -16.69 -31.63
C PRO A 322 -6.41 -16.53 -30.59
N ASN A 323 -7.68 -16.41 -30.98
CA ASN A 323 -8.82 -16.23 -30.08
C ASN A 323 -8.77 -14.97 -29.17
N PHE A 324 -7.91 -13.99 -29.49
CA PHE A 324 -7.80 -12.75 -28.70
C PHE A 324 -9.11 -11.97 -28.63
N GLU A 325 -9.88 -11.89 -29.72
CA GLU A 325 -11.18 -11.24 -29.74
C GLU A 325 -12.15 -11.89 -28.74
N THR A 326 -12.23 -13.22 -28.72
CA THR A 326 -13.09 -13.96 -27.79
C THR A 326 -12.63 -13.78 -26.34
N PHE A 327 -11.32 -13.73 -26.10
CA PHE A 327 -10.74 -13.40 -24.79
C PHE A 327 -11.19 -12.01 -24.34
N LEU A 328 -11.08 -11.01 -25.21
CA LEU A 328 -11.51 -9.65 -24.90
C LEU A 328 -13.00 -9.58 -24.60
N SER A 329 -13.85 -10.27 -25.36
CA SER A 329 -15.29 -10.34 -25.08
C SER A 329 -15.60 -10.88 -23.69
N ALA A 330 -14.85 -11.89 -23.21
CA ALA A 330 -15.00 -12.41 -21.86
C ALA A 330 -14.55 -11.39 -20.79
N ILE A 331 -13.42 -10.70 -21.01
CA ILE A 331 -12.96 -9.62 -20.11
C ILE A 331 -13.96 -8.46 -20.07
N VAL A 332 -14.53 -8.07 -21.20
CA VAL A 332 -15.57 -7.03 -21.28
C VAL A 332 -16.85 -7.49 -20.56
N ALA A 333 -17.22 -8.78 -20.65
CA ALA A 333 -18.34 -9.32 -19.89
C ALA A 333 -18.10 -9.25 -18.37
N PHE A 334 -16.90 -9.60 -17.90
CA PHE A 334 -16.53 -9.45 -16.48
C PHE A 334 -16.51 -7.99 -16.03
N PHE A 335 -16.01 -7.07 -16.86
CA PHE A 335 -16.04 -5.63 -16.57
C PHE A 335 -17.48 -5.09 -16.42
N ASN A 336 -18.43 -5.66 -17.14
CA ASN A 336 -19.84 -5.25 -17.11
C ASN A 336 -20.71 -6.05 -16.12
N HIS A 337 -20.14 -7.08 -15.48
CA HIS A 337 -20.82 -7.92 -14.49
C HIS A 337 -21.21 -7.12 -13.24
N ASP A 338 -22.17 -7.57 -12.41
CA ASP A 338 -22.64 -6.78 -11.25
C ASP A 338 -21.70 -6.83 -10.03
N SER A 339 -20.96 -7.93 -9.83
CA SER A 339 -19.93 -8.06 -8.77
C SER A 339 -18.77 -7.06 -8.94
N LEU A 340 -18.49 -6.28 -7.90
CA LEU A 340 -17.36 -5.35 -7.86
C LEU A 340 -16.00 -6.05 -8.00
N THR A 341 -15.86 -7.23 -7.40
CA THR A 341 -14.64 -8.05 -7.46
C THR A 341 -14.27 -8.41 -8.88
N LEU A 342 -15.23 -8.92 -9.65
CA LEU A 342 -15.00 -9.30 -11.04
C LEU A 342 -14.72 -8.10 -11.95
N LYS A 343 -15.40 -6.95 -11.71
CA LYS A 343 -15.11 -5.70 -12.43
C LYS A 343 -13.68 -5.23 -12.23
N TYR A 344 -13.20 -5.30 -10.98
CA TYR A 344 -11.88 -4.83 -10.61
C TYR A 344 -10.77 -5.63 -11.31
N GLU A 345 -10.87 -6.95 -11.24
CA GLU A 345 -9.92 -7.87 -11.90
C GLU A 345 -9.89 -7.68 -13.42
N ALA A 346 -11.06 -7.59 -14.06
CA ALA A 346 -11.14 -7.33 -15.50
C ALA A 346 -10.57 -5.96 -15.89
N CYS A 347 -10.78 -4.94 -15.07
CA CYS A 347 -10.24 -3.59 -15.31
C CYS A 347 -8.71 -3.57 -15.26
N ASP A 348 -8.09 -4.32 -14.33
CA ASP A 348 -6.62 -4.40 -14.24
C ASP A 348 -6.00 -4.97 -15.52
N VAL A 349 -6.61 -6.00 -16.10
CA VAL A 349 -6.21 -6.57 -17.40
C VAL A 349 -6.31 -5.54 -18.52
N LEU A 350 -7.44 -4.85 -18.62
CA LEU A 350 -7.65 -3.83 -19.66
C LEU A 350 -6.61 -2.71 -19.53
N VAL A 351 -6.26 -2.29 -18.31
CA VAL A 351 -5.19 -1.30 -18.07
C VAL A 351 -3.84 -1.86 -18.50
N GLY A 352 -3.51 -3.11 -18.15
CA GLY A 352 -2.29 -3.78 -18.57
C GLY A 352 -2.15 -3.80 -20.10
N LEU A 353 -3.17 -4.25 -20.81
CA LEU A 353 -3.21 -4.27 -22.28
C LEU A 353 -3.14 -2.87 -22.91
N SER A 354 -3.77 -1.87 -22.29
CA SER A 354 -3.74 -0.47 -22.77
C SER A 354 -2.35 0.15 -22.71
N SER A 355 -1.53 -0.27 -21.74
CA SER A 355 -0.14 0.18 -21.61
C SER A 355 0.78 -0.47 -22.65
N HIS A 356 0.33 -1.56 -23.27
CA HIS A 356 1.09 -2.29 -24.27
C HIS A 356 0.88 -1.71 -25.67
N LYS A 357 1.96 -1.25 -26.31
CA LYS A 357 1.89 -0.53 -27.60
C LYS A 357 1.18 -1.31 -28.70
N ILE A 358 1.40 -2.63 -28.79
CA ILE A 358 0.84 -3.46 -29.86
C ILE A 358 -0.67 -3.65 -29.68
N PHE A 359 -1.12 -3.96 -28.45
CA PHE A 359 -2.53 -4.23 -28.20
C PHE A 359 -3.38 -2.96 -28.25
N ARG A 360 -2.82 -1.84 -27.81
CA ARG A 360 -3.50 -0.54 -27.88
C ARG A 360 -3.95 -0.15 -29.29
N GLU A 361 -3.22 -0.56 -30.31
CA GLU A 361 -3.52 -0.27 -31.72
C GLU A 361 -4.29 -1.41 -32.43
N ASP A 362 -4.52 -2.54 -31.75
CA ASP A 362 -5.25 -3.67 -32.30
C ASP A 362 -6.75 -3.37 -32.48
N SER A 363 -7.33 -3.81 -33.60
CA SER A 363 -8.72 -3.51 -33.94
C SER A 363 -9.73 -4.12 -32.98
N SER A 364 -9.48 -5.35 -32.53
CA SER A 364 -10.38 -6.06 -31.61
C SER A 364 -10.30 -5.44 -30.22
N PHE A 365 -9.10 -5.05 -29.78
CA PHE A 365 -8.92 -4.31 -28.52
C PHE A 365 -9.59 -2.93 -28.55
N MET A 366 -9.43 -2.16 -29.63
CA MET A 366 -10.12 -0.88 -29.79
C MET A 366 -11.64 -1.03 -29.71
N GLN A 367 -12.21 -2.10 -30.29
CA GLN A 367 -13.64 -2.38 -30.20
C GLN A 367 -14.05 -2.73 -28.76
N ALA A 368 -13.30 -3.61 -28.08
CA ALA A 368 -13.54 -3.97 -26.68
C ALA A 368 -13.51 -2.74 -25.74
N ILE A 369 -12.55 -1.83 -25.94
CA ILE A 369 -12.47 -0.58 -25.18
C ILE A 369 -13.69 0.32 -25.43
N ARG A 370 -14.22 0.37 -26.66
CA ARG A 370 -15.46 1.14 -26.93
C ARG A 370 -16.65 0.55 -26.19
N GLU A 371 -16.79 -0.77 -26.14
CA GLU A 371 -17.86 -1.43 -25.38
C GLU A 371 -17.77 -1.16 -23.88
N VAL A 372 -16.56 -1.18 -23.33
CA VAL A 372 -16.28 -0.76 -21.94
C VAL A 372 -16.68 0.71 -21.74
N PHE A 373 -16.26 1.58 -22.65
CA PHE A 373 -16.51 3.01 -22.54
C PHE A 373 -17.97 3.41 -22.70
N ALA A 374 -18.78 2.63 -23.43
CA ALA A 374 -20.22 2.82 -23.49
C ALA A 374 -20.88 2.80 -22.09
N ASN A 375 -20.29 2.06 -21.14
CA ASN A 375 -20.77 1.90 -19.77
C ASN A 375 -19.96 2.72 -18.74
N SER A 376 -19.14 3.69 -19.17
CA SER A 376 -18.24 4.46 -18.29
C SER A 376 -18.97 5.10 -17.10
N LEU A 377 -20.15 5.69 -17.33
CA LEU A 377 -20.92 6.34 -16.28
C LEU A 377 -21.40 5.33 -15.21
N LYS A 378 -21.91 4.17 -15.65
CA LYS A 378 -22.33 3.07 -14.75
C LYS A 378 -21.13 2.53 -13.96
N ALA A 379 -19.96 2.45 -14.58
CA ALA A 379 -18.73 1.96 -13.94
C ALA A 379 -18.26 2.87 -12.79
N VAL A 380 -18.42 4.19 -12.89
CA VAL A 380 -17.96 5.13 -11.84
C VAL A 380 -19.05 5.49 -10.82
N MET A 381 -20.26 4.96 -10.97
CA MET A 381 -21.39 5.17 -10.07
C MET A 381 -21.33 4.23 -8.87
N LYS A 382 -21.51 4.79 -7.67
CA LYS A 382 -21.59 4.00 -6.43
C LYS A 382 -22.92 3.25 -6.40
N ASN A 383 -22.88 1.95 -6.61
CA ASN A 383 -24.07 1.10 -6.59
C ASN A 383 -23.71 -0.33 -6.15
N GLY A 384 -24.45 -0.86 -5.19
CA GLY A 384 -24.24 -2.20 -4.66
C GLY A 384 -23.62 -2.24 -3.25
N TYR A 385 -23.78 -1.21 -2.43
CA TYR A 385 -23.38 -1.30 -1.01
C TYR A 385 -24.09 -2.49 -0.33
N PRO A 386 -23.40 -3.24 0.56
CA PRO A 386 -24.04 -4.24 1.40
C PRO A 386 -25.28 -3.73 2.15
N SER A 387 -25.27 -2.50 2.66
CA SER A 387 -26.43 -1.92 3.36
C SER A 387 -27.58 -1.45 2.47
N GLN A 388 -27.41 -1.49 1.14
CA GLN A 388 -28.37 -0.91 0.19
C GLN A 388 -29.72 -1.62 0.24
N ASN A 389 -30.80 -0.85 0.43
CA ASN A 389 -32.17 -1.34 0.51
C ASN A 389 -33.10 -0.53 -0.42
N PRO A 390 -33.85 -1.16 -1.35
CA PRO A 390 -33.92 -2.59 -1.63
C PRO A 390 -32.62 -3.14 -2.25
N PRO A 391 -32.25 -4.39 -1.95
CA PRO A 391 -31.05 -5.00 -2.51
C PRO A 391 -31.22 -5.22 -4.01
N ASN A 392 -30.19 -4.87 -4.79
CA ASN A 392 -30.14 -5.16 -6.22
C ASN A 392 -29.16 -6.30 -6.51
N ALA A 393 -28.91 -6.58 -7.80
CA ALA A 393 -27.99 -7.65 -8.18
C ALA A 393 -26.57 -7.44 -7.65
N ALA A 394 -26.04 -6.22 -7.72
CA ALA A 394 -24.73 -5.88 -7.17
C ALA A 394 -24.68 -6.05 -5.64
N THR A 395 -25.73 -5.64 -4.92
CA THR A 395 -25.83 -5.82 -3.45
C THR A 395 -25.73 -7.29 -3.04
N ARG A 396 -26.32 -8.21 -3.82
CA ARG A 396 -26.24 -9.65 -3.51
C ARG A 396 -24.83 -10.21 -3.60
N TYR A 397 -24.05 -9.80 -4.60
CA TYR A 397 -22.64 -10.17 -4.68
C TYR A 397 -21.84 -9.52 -3.56
N SER A 398 -22.14 -8.26 -3.23
CA SER A 398 -21.47 -7.57 -2.13
C SER A 398 -21.67 -8.24 -0.79
N HIS A 399 -22.85 -8.81 -0.52
CA HIS A 399 -23.08 -9.62 0.69
C HIS A 399 -22.26 -10.93 0.74
N MET A 400 -21.78 -11.43 -0.39
CA MET A 400 -20.92 -12.63 -0.45
C MET A 400 -19.44 -12.28 -0.37
N ASP A 401 -19.06 -11.04 -0.70
CA ASP A 401 -17.66 -10.60 -0.79
C ASP A 401 -17.21 -9.73 0.38
N PHE A 402 -18.12 -8.98 1.02
CA PHE A 402 -17.78 -7.96 2.00
C PHE A 402 -18.61 -8.08 3.26
N ASP A 403 -17.97 -7.85 4.40
CA ASP A 403 -18.65 -7.85 5.70
C ASP A 403 -19.44 -6.55 5.93
N ASP A 404 -18.96 -5.42 5.40
CA ASP A 404 -19.57 -4.10 5.58
C ASP A 404 -19.40 -3.14 4.38
N ASP A 405 -20.09 -1.99 4.47
CA ASP A 405 -20.04 -0.93 3.46
C ASP A 405 -18.65 -0.31 3.30
N LEU A 406 -17.82 -0.36 4.34
CA LEU A 406 -16.51 0.26 4.35
C LEU A 406 -15.53 -0.56 3.50
N GLU A 407 -15.52 -1.87 3.66
CA GLU A 407 -14.71 -2.77 2.85
C GLU A 407 -15.09 -2.65 1.36
N TRP A 408 -16.38 -2.67 1.06
CA TRP A 408 -16.90 -2.42 -0.29
C TRP A 408 -16.43 -1.07 -0.84
N HIS A 409 -16.53 0.00 -0.04
CA HIS A 409 -16.17 1.35 -0.45
C HIS A 409 -14.67 1.47 -0.78
N ASN A 410 -13.83 0.86 0.04
CA ASN A 410 -12.37 0.81 -0.16
C ASN A 410 -12.02 0.17 -1.49
N MET A 411 -12.62 -0.98 -1.80
CA MET A 411 -12.43 -1.66 -3.07
C MET A 411 -12.97 -0.83 -4.24
N PHE A 412 -14.12 -0.18 -4.08
CA PHE A 412 -14.73 0.65 -5.11
C PHE A 412 -13.86 1.87 -5.45
N ILE A 413 -13.21 2.51 -4.47
CA ILE A 413 -12.26 3.61 -4.72
C ILE A 413 -11.07 3.13 -5.55
N ARG A 414 -10.51 1.95 -5.24
CA ARG A 414 -9.41 1.35 -6.01
C ARG A 414 -9.84 1.07 -7.44
N TYR A 415 -11.00 0.44 -7.62
CA TYR A 415 -11.60 0.20 -8.93
C TYR A 415 -11.82 1.49 -9.73
N ARG A 416 -12.44 2.50 -9.13
CA ARG A 416 -12.70 3.79 -9.78
C ARG A 416 -11.41 4.49 -10.22
N SER A 417 -10.33 4.35 -9.45
CA SER A 417 -9.01 4.86 -9.80
C SER A 417 -8.40 4.11 -10.99
N ARG A 418 -8.60 2.79 -11.08
CA ARG A 418 -8.19 1.99 -12.25
C ARG A 418 -8.98 2.35 -13.51
N VAL A 419 -10.30 2.56 -13.41
CA VAL A 419 -11.13 3.04 -14.54
C VAL A 419 -10.64 4.39 -15.04
N GLN A 420 -10.28 5.31 -14.14
CA GLN A 420 -9.70 6.60 -14.52
C GLN A 420 -8.39 6.43 -15.30
N LEU A 421 -7.51 5.52 -14.88
CA LEU A 421 -6.28 5.21 -15.59
C LEU A 421 -6.56 4.59 -16.97
N LEU A 422 -7.51 3.66 -17.05
CA LEU A 422 -7.93 3.03 -18.30
C LEU A 422 -8.42 4.07 -19.33
N MET A 423 -9.25 5.01 -18.88
CA MET A 423 -9.72 6.12 -19.71
C MET A 423 -8.56 7.02 -20.18
N ALA A 424 -7.67 7.40 -19.26
CA ALA A 424 -6.56 8.30 -19.55
C ALA A 424 -5.58 7.70 -20.57
N GLU A 425 -5.24 6.42 -20.42
CA GLU A 425 -4.33 5.73 -21.34
C GLU A 425 -4.91 5.64 -22.75
N ASN A 426 -6.21 5.35 -22.90
CA ASN A 426 -6.84 5.16 -24.21
C ASN A 426 -7.43 6.45 -24.82
N MET A 427 -7.42 7.57 -24.08
CA MET A 427 -8.01 8.83 -24.53
C MET A 427 -7.57 9.27 -25.93
N PRO A 428 -6.27 9.22 -26.32
CA PRO A 428 -5.83 9.67 -27.64
C PRO A 428 -6.52 8.98 -28.84
N LEU A 429 -6.93 7.73 -28.68
CA LEU A 429 -7.58 6.94 -29.75
C LEU A 429 -9.11 6.97 -29.67
N HIS A 430 -9.67 7.28 -28.50
CA HIS A 430 -11.09 7.15 -28.21
C HIS A 430 -11.79 8.45 -27.78
N PHE A 431 -11.10 9.59 -27.82
CA PHE A 431 -11.63 10.86 -27.30
C PHE A 431 -12.97 11.25 -27.93
N SER A 432 -13.07 11.21 -29.26
CA SER A 432 -14.30 11.55 -29.99
C SER A 432 -15.48 10.63 -29.62
N TYR A 433 -15.21 9.34 -29.42
CA TYR A 433 -16.22 8.37 -28.99
C TYR A 433 -16.68 8.63 -27.55
N LEU A 434 -15.75 8.89 -26.63
CA LEU A 434 -16.06 9.24 -25.24
C LEU A 434 -16.89 10.52 -25.14
N LEU A 435 -16.65 11.51 -26.00
CA LEU A 435 -17.51 12.71 -26.08
C LEU A 435 -18.93 12.35 -26.52
N THR A 436 -19.10 11.41 -27.46
CA THR A 436 -20.44 10.91 -27.85
C THR A 436 -21.13 10.23 -26.68
N VAL A 437 -20.43 9.38 -25.94
CA VAL A 437 -20.97 8.73 -24.74
C VAL A 437 -21.38 9.80 -23.71
N TYR A 438 -20.56 10.81 -23.48
CA TYR A 438 -20.87 11.89 -22.54
C TYR A 438 -22.09 12.72 -23.00
N GLU A 439 -22.20 13.06 -24.28
CA GLU A 439 -23.37 13.77 -24.82
C GLU A 439 -24.67 13.00 -24.58
N GLU A 440 -24.68 11.69 -24.88
CA GLU A 440 -25.88 10.85 -24.76
C GLU A 440 -26.24 10.50 -23.31
N THR A 441 -25.25 10.24 -22.46
CA THR A 441 -25.49 9.76 -21.09
C THR A 441 -25.56 10.88 -20.05
N VAL A 442 -24.81 11.97 -20.24
CA VAL A 442 -24.70 13.06 -19.27
C VAL A 442 -25.46 14.29 -19.74
N LEU A 443 -25.07 14.90 -20.86
CA LEU A 443 -25.68 16.18 -21.29
C LEU A 443 -27.16 16.04 -21.58
N ARG A 444 -27.55 15.02 -22.33
CA ARG A 444 -28.95 14.75 -22.63
C ARG A 444 -29.78 14.55 -21.35
N ARG A 445 -29.25 13.83 -20.36
CA ARG A 445 -29.92 13.59 -19.06
C ARG A 445 -30.12 14.89 -18.28
N VAL A 446 -29.09 15.73 -18.20
CA VAL A 446 -29.12 17.02 -17.49
C VAL A 446 -30.05 18.04 -18.17
N VAL A 447 -30.07 18.08 -19.51
CA VAL A 447 -30.90 19.03 -20.27
C VAL A 447 -32.38 18.65 -20.20
N LEU A 448 -32.70 17.36 -20.30
CA LEU A 448 -34.09 16.91 -20.36
C LEU A 448 -34.76 16.83 -18.98
N ASP A 449 -34.03 16.38 -17.95
CA ASP A 449 -34.63 16.02 -16.68
C ASP A 449 -33.63 16.11 -15.52
N SER A 450 -33.20 17.33 -15.20
CA SER A 450 -32.26 17.58 -14.10
C SER A 450 -32.83 17.36 -12.70
N GLN A 451 -34.16 17.36 -12.55
CA GLN A 451 -34.83 17.29 -11.24
C GLN A 451 -34.90 15.86 -10.68
N THR A 452 -34.84 14.83 -11.51
CA THR A 452 -34.92 13.43 -11.06
C THR A 452 -33.54 12.77 -10.91
N ILE A 453 -32.46 13.49 -11.19
CA ILE A 453 -31.09 12.99 -11.06
C ILE A 453 -30.75 12.85 -9.58
N THR A 454 -30.30 11.66 -9.18
CA THR A 454 -29.94 11.38 -7.78
C THR A 454 -28.57 11.97 -7.43
N GLU A 455 -28.27 12.16 -6.13
CA GLU A 455 -26.97 12.66 -5.67
C GLU A 455 -25.79 11.77 -6.16
N LEU A 456 -25.97 10.45 -6.14
CA LEU A 456 -24.95 9.49 -6.61
C LEU A 456 -24.75 9.56 -8.14
N GLU A 457 -25.81 9.84 -8.89
CA GLU A 457 -25.76 10.02 -10.34
C GLU A 457 -25.04 11.35 -10.69
N TRP A 458 -25.34 12.44 -9.97
CA TRP A 458 -24.61 13.70 -10.09
C TRP A 458 -23.12 13.54 -9.80
N GLU A 459 -22.76 12.86 -8.70
CA GLU A 459 -21.36 12.58 -8.36
C GLU A 459 -20.64 11.84 -9.51
N ALA A 460 -21.28 10.81 -10.07
CA ALA A 460 -20.76 10.01 -11.17
C ALA A 460 -20.57 10.84 -12.45
N MET A 461 -21.56 11.64 -12.84
CA MET A 461 -21.50 12.52 -14.00
C MET A 461 -20.37 13.56 -13.88
N GLN A 462 -20.24 14.19 -12.71
CA GLN A 462 -19.18 15.15 -12.44
C GLN A 462 -17.79 14.51 -12.48
N ARG A 463 -17.65 13.29 -11.93
CA ARG A 463 -16.40 12.53 -12.01
C ARG A 463 -16.08 12.17 -13.46
N PHE A 464 -17.08 11.75 -14.25
CA PHE A 464 -16.88 11.46 -15.66
C PHE A 464 -16.43 12.71 -16.44
N ALA A 465 -17.05 13.87 -16.20
CA ALA A 465 -16.64 15.15 -16.79
C ALA A 465 -15.19 15.52 -16.44
N ARG A 466 -14.77 15.33 -15.18
CA ARG A 466 -13.36 15.53 -14.77
C ARG A 466 -12.41 14.58 -15.47
N ASN A 467 -12.74 13.29 -15.52
CA ASN A 467 -11.90 12.27 -16.14
C ASN A 467 -11.79 12.40 -17.67
N LEU A 468 -12.76 13.05 -18.31
CA LEU A 468 -12.79 13.25 -19.75
C LEU A 468 -12.33 14.66 -20.17
N VAL A 469 -13.06 15.69 -19.78
CA VAL A 469 -12.89 17.06 -20.27
C VAL A 469 -11.68 17.73 -19.62
N GLN A 470 -11.56 17.67 -18.29
CA GLN A 470 -10.44 18.28 -17.60
C GLN A 470 -9.12 17.61 -18.01
N VAL A 471 -9.07 16.28 -18.06
CA VAL A 471 -7.89 15.53 -18.54
C VAL A 471 -7.56 15.88 -20.00
N ALA A 472 -8.56 16.05 -20.88
CA ALA A 472 -8.33 16.45 -22.26
C ALA A 472 -7.65 17.84 -22.38
N TYR A 473 -8.02 18.80 -21.52
CA TYR A 473 -7.32 20.09 -21.47
C TYR A 473 -5.91 19.96 -20.86
N GLU A 474 -5.76 19.23 -19.75
CA GLU A 474 -4.47 19.03 -19.07
C GLU A 474 -3.44 18.31 -19.96
N LYS A 475 -3.90 17.33 -20.75
CA LYS A 475 -3.06 16.55 -21.68
C LYS A 475 -3.02 17.14 -23.09
N LYS A 476 -3.65 18.29 -23.34
CA LYS A 476 -3.68 19.02 -24.62
C LYS A 476 -4.33 18.26 -25.79
N PHE A 477 -5.34 17.41 -25.52
CA PHE A 477 -6.17 16.75 -26.54
C PHE A 477 -7.40 17.55 -26.93
N ALA A 478 -7.81 18.51 -26.11
CA ALA A 478 -9.04 19.28 -26.30
C ALA A 478 -9.13 19.99 -27.67
N GLU A 479 -7.99 20.35 -28.28
CA GLU A 479 -7.95 21.03 -29.58
C GLU A 479 -8.57 20.19 -30.71
N MET A 480 -8.49 18.86 -30.63
CA MET A 480 -9.04 17.96 -31.66
C MET A 480 -10.56 18.07 -31.81
N GLU A 481 -11.26 18.45 -30.73
CA GLU A 481 -12.72 18.49 -30.65
C GLU A 481 -13.20 19.83 -30.06
N LYS A 482 -12.42 20.91 -30.28
CA LYS A 482 -12.64 22.23 -29.66
C LYS A 482 -14.05 22.75 -29.86
N GLU A 483 -14.55 22.73 -31.10
CA GLU A 483 -15.90 23.21 -31.42
C GLU A 483 -16.99 22.42 -30.69
N ARG A 484 -16.80 21.10 -30.55
CA ARG A 484 -17.75 20.22 -29.88
C ARG A 484 -17.79 20.52 -28.39
N LEU A 485 -16.62 20.63 -27.75
CA LEU A 485 -16.51 21.03 -26.35
C LEU A 485 -17.13 22.41 -26.08
N VAL A 486 -16.95 23.38 -26.99
CA VAL A 486 -17.56 24.71 -26.91
C VAL A 486 -19.10 24.63 -26.98
N ARG A 487 -19.65 23.82 -27.89
CA ARG A 487 -21.12 23.60 -27.96
C ARG A 487 -21.68 22.96 -26.68
N MET A 488 -20.96 21.98 -26.13
CA MET A 488 -21.34 21.30 -24.90
C MET A 488 -21.34 22.27 -23.71
N ARG A 489 -20.29 23.09 -23.57
CA ARG A 489 -20.20 24.18 -22.60
C ARG A 489 -21.39 25.13 -22.71
N ASP A 490 -21.65 25.64 -23.91
CA ASP A 490 -22.73 26.61 -24.15
C ASP A 490 -24.10 26.03 -23.81
N THR A 491 -24.33 24.75 -24.13
CA THR A 491 -25.55 24.04 -23.78
C THR A 491 -25.75 24.02 -22.26
N LEU A 492 -24.72 23.65 -21.49
CA LEU A 492 -24.79 23.65 -20.03
C LEU A 492 -25.06 25.05 -19.45
N VAL A 493 -24.38 26.09 -19.96
CA VAL A 493 -24.59 27.46 -19.50
C VAL A 493 -26.02 27.94 -19.77
N ASN A 494 -26.55 27.65 -20.97
CA ASN A 494 -27.92 27.99 -21.33
C ASN A 494 -28.94 27.27 -20.44
N THR A 495 -28.71 25.99 -20.10
CA THR A 495 -29.55 25.26 -19.14
C THR A 495 -29.49 25.92 -17.76
N MET A 496 -28.30 26.23 -17.24
CA MET A 496 -28.12 26.87 -15.93
C MET A 496 -28.79 28.25 -15.83
N LEU A 497 -28.79 29.04 -16.92
CA LEU A 497 -29.47 30.34 -16.95
C LEU A 497 -30.99 30.22 -16.68
N ASN A 498 -31.60 29.12 -17.11
CA ASN A 498 -33.02 28.84 -16.92
C ASN A 498 -33.35 28.13 -15.60
N THR A 499 -32.34 27.70 -14.83
CA THR A 499 -32.54 27.05 -13.52
C THR A 499 -32.62 28.09 -12.40
N SER A 500 -33.63 27.94 -11.54
CA SER A 500 -33.83 28.71 -10.30
C SER A 500 -33.53 27.90 -9.03
N ASP A 501 -33.44 26.57 -9.13
CA ASP A 501 -33.10 25.69 -8.02
C ASP A 501 -31.60 25.79 -7.69
N CYS A 502 -31.28 26.17 -6.45
CA CYS A 502 -29.92 26.41 -6.01
C CYS A 502 -29.07 25.14 -5.92
N ASP A 503 -29.67 24.01 -5.55
CA ASP A 503 -28.95 22.75 -5.37
C ASP A 503 -28.65 22.14 -6.74
N ILE A 504 -29.63 22.12 -7.65
CA ILE A 504 -29.40 21.69 -9.05
C ILE A 504 -28.39 22.60 -9.74
N LEU A 505 -28.47 23.92 -9.54
CA LEU A 505 -27.49 24.86 -10.10
C LEU A 505 -26.08 24.57 -9.56
N SER A 506 -25.94 24.23 -8.28
CA SER A 506 -24.67 23.81 -7.67
C SER A 506 -24.10 22.54 -8.33
N GLU A 507 -24.94 21.53 -8.59
CA GLU A 507 -24.52 20.30 -9.26
C GLU A 507 -24.12 20.54 -10.72
N MET A 508 -24.88 21.37 -11.47
CA MET A 508 -24.57 21.74 -12.85
C MET A 508 -23.28 22.58 -12.94
N LEU A 509 -23.03 23.49 -12.00
CA LEU A 509 -21.80 24.26 -11.92
C LEU A 509 -20.58 23.35 -11.69
N SER A 510 -20.74 22.32 -10.85
CA SER A 510 -19.70 21.31 -10.62
C SER A 510 -19.43 20.48 -11.88
N LEU A 511 -20.49 20.12 -12.62
CA LEU A 511 -20.39 19.43 -13.91
C LEU A 511 -19.74 20.29 -15.00
N HIS A 512 -20.00 21.61 -15.00
CA HIS A 512 -19.42 22.57 -15.93
C HIS A 512 -17.94 22.91 -15.58
N SER A 513 -17.53 22.80 -14.32
CA SER A 513 -16.18 23.20 -13.88
C SER A 513 -14.98 22.65 -14.71
N PRO A 514 -15.02 21.44 -15.31
CA PRO A 514 -13.98 20.95 -16.22
C PRO A 514 -13.87 21.73 -17.54
N PHE A 515 -14.93 22.42 -17.96
CA PHE A 515 -14.99 23.19 -19.20
C PHE A 515 -14.39 24.60 -19.06
N LEU A 516 -13.93 25.03 -17.88
CA LEU A 516 -13.45 26.41 -17.71
C LEU A 516 -12.35 26.80 -18.71
N SER A 517 -11.43 25.91 -19.07
CA SER A 517 -10.38 26.21 -20.05
C SER A 517 -10.90 26.43 -21.48
N SER A 518 -12.14 26.02 -21.78
CA SER A 518 -12.76 26.18 -23.10
C SER A 518 -13.16 27.63 -23.43
N TYR A 519 -13.11 28.55 -22.47
CA TYR A 519 -13.35 29.98 -22.70
C TYR A 519 -12.13 30.73 -23.25
N ALA A 520 -11.00 30.05 -23.45
CA ALA A 520 -9.85 30.64 -24.11
C ALA A 520 -10.28 31.25 -25.47
N ASP A 521 -9.96 32.52 -25.67
CA ASP A 521 -10.31 33.32 -26.84
C ASP A 521 -11.82 33.63 -27.04
N ASP A 522 -12.69 33.25 -26.09
CA ASP A 522 -14.14 33.49 -26.11
C ASP A 522 -14.60 34.27 -24.86
N TYR A 523 -14.12 35.50 -24.76
CA TYR A 523 -14.31 36.35 -23.57
C TYR A 523 -15.75 36.87 -23.41
N GLU A 524 -16.53 36.94 -24.49
CA GLU A 524 -17.95 37.32 -24.41
C GLU A 524 -18.75 36.25 -23.65
N LYS A 525 -18.53 34.97 -23.97
CA LYS A 525 -19.14 33.86 -23.25
C LYS A 525 -18.57 33.72 -21.84
N LEU A 526 -17.29 34.03 -21.62
CA LEU A 526 -16.71 34.09 -20.28
C LEU A 526 -17.43 35.15 -19.41
N ASN A 527 -17.71 36.33 -19.96
CA ASN A 527 -18.46 37.38 -19.26
C ASN A 527 -19.90 36.94 -18.93
N THR A 528 -20.54 36.22 -19.85
CA THR A 528 -21.87 35.64 -19.63
C THR A 528 -21.85 34.63 -18.48
N TYR A 529 -20.84 33.75 -18.46
CA TYR A 529 -20.64 32.78 -17.39
C TYR A 529 -20.33 33.45 -16.04
N PHE A 530 -19.48 34.49 -16.03
CA PHE A 530 -19.20 35.28 -14.84
C PHE A 530 -20.47 35.97 -14.30
N SER A 531 -21.32 36.48 -15.19
CA SER A 531 -22.63 37.05 -14.83
C SER A 531 -23.58 35.99 -14.23
N LEU A 532 -23.54 34.75 -14.73
CA LEU A 532 -24.27 33.63 -14.13
C LEU A 532 -23.77 33.31 -12.71
N LEU A 533 -22.46 33.30 -12.48
CA LEU A 533 -21.88 33.12 -11.14
C LEU A 533 -22.32 34.25 -10.19
N ARG A 534 -22.25 35.51 -10.63
CA ARG A 534 -22.76 36.68 -9.89
C ARG A 534 -24.24 36.51 -9.52
N ARG A 535 -25.08 36.11 -10.48
CA ARG A 535 -26.49 35.80 -10.25
C ARG A 535 -26.67 34.70 -9.20
N GLY A 536 -25.84 33.65 -9.25
CA GLY A 536 -25.83 32.54 -8.30
C GLY A 536 -25.63 33.00 -6.85
N LEU A 537 -24.68 33.91 -6.59
CA LEU A 537 -24.48 34.47 -5.25
C LEU A 537 -25.70 35.29 -4.80
N LEU A 538 -26.23 36.14 -5.66
CA LEU A 538 -27.36 37.03 -5.34
C LEU A 538 -28.68 36.30 -5.11
N MET A 539 -28.94 35.20 -5.84
CA MET A 539 -30.17 34.42 -5.69
C MET A 539 -30.18 33.47 -4.50
N SER A 540 -29.01 33.16 -3.94
CA SER A 540 -28.81 32.02 -3.03
C SER A 540 -29.55 32.12 -1.69
N ALA A 541 -29.99 33.31 -1.26
CA ALA A 541 -30.65 33.59 0.03
C ALA A 541 -30.05 32.82 1.24
N GLY A 542 -28.72 32.64 1.29
CA GLY A 542 -28.03 31.92 2.37
C GLY A 542 -27.77 30.43 2.13
N ASN A 543 -27.98 29.88 0.92
CA ASN A 543 -27.55 28.53 0.55
C ASN A 543 -26.02 28.42 0.62
N LYS A 544 -25.52 27.78 1.68
CA LYS A 544 -24.07 27.69 1.97
C LYS A 544 -23.30 26.91 0.91
N THR A 545 -23.91 25.87 0.33
CA THR A 545 -23.28 24.97 -0.64
C THR A 545 -23.04 25.70 -1.96
N LEU A 546 -24.11 26.27 -2.53
CA LEU A 546 -24.03 27.02 -3.79
C LEU A 546 -23.03 28.18 -3.66
N ASN A 547 -23.12 28.98 -2.60
CA ASN A 547 -22.23 30.12 -2.41
C ASN A 547 -20.76 29.71 -2.31
N ARG A 548 -20.45 28.64 -1.57
CA ARG A 548 -19.07 28.12 -1.48
C ARG A 548 -18.57 27.67 -2.86
N HIS A 549 -19.41 27.00 -3.64
CA HIS A 549 -19.05 26.52 -4.98
C HIS A 549 -18.85 27.68 -5.95
N VAL A 550 -19.74 28.65 -5.96
CA VAL A 550 -19.64 29.83 -6.82
C VAL A 550 -18.39 30.65 -6.50
N VAL A 551 -18.09 30.91 -5.22
CA VAL A 551 -16.86 31.60 -4.79
C VAL A 551 -15.62 30.86 -5.30
N SER A 552 -15.59 29.54 -5.18
CA SER A 552 -14.49 28.70 -5.69
C SER A 552 -14.33 28.79 -7.21
N LEU A 553 -15.43 28.81 -7.96
CA LEU A 553 -15.42 28.92 -9.42
C LEU A 553 -15.01 30.32 -9.90
N ILE A 554 -15.40 31.38 -9.20
CA ILE A 554 -14.91 32.74 -9.49
C ILE A 554 -13.40 32.79 -9.30
N LEU A 555 -12.89 32.29 -8.17
CA LEU A 555 -11.45 32.21 -7.91
C LEU A 555 -10.72 31.46 -9.04
N ARG A 556 -11.22 30.28 -9.42
CA ARG A 556 -10.63 29.47 -10.48
C ARG A 556 -10.70 30.16 -11.85
N ALA A 557 -11.79 30.86 -12.17
CA ALA A 557 -11.92 31.61 -13.41
C ALA A 557 -10.88 32.75 -13.51
N VAL A 558 -10.66 33.49 -12.42
CA VAL A 558 -9.64 34.55 -12.35
C VAL A 558 -8.23 33.98 -12.45
N GLN A 559 -7.96 32.82 -11.82
CA GLN A 559 -6.68 32.13 -11.95
C GLN A 559 -6.38 31.63 -13.36
N ILE A 560 -7.40 31.15 -14.10
CA ILE A 560 -7.23 30.64 -15.47
C ILE A 560 -7.11 31.78 -16.48
N PHE A 561 -7.85 32.89 -16.30
CA PHE A 561 -7.91 34.01 -17.25
C PHE A 561 -7.43 35.35 -16.65
N PRO A 562 -6.21 35.43 -16.08
CA PRO A 562 -5.75 36.63 -15.39
C PRO A 562 -5.71 37.87 -16.31
N ALA A 563 -5.32 37.70 -17.58
CA ALA A 563 -5.24 38.79 -18.55
C ALA A 563 -6.60 39.45 -18.83
N TYR A 564 -7.68 38.66 -18.91
CA TYR A 564 -9.03 39.18 -19.11
C TYR A 564 -9.49 39.97 -17.89
N PHE A 565 -9.34 39.40 -16.68
CA PHE A 565 -9.83 40.02 -15.46
C PHE A 565 -9.01 41.25 -15.03
N LYS A 566 -7.74 41.34 -15.44
CA LYS A 566 -6.90 42.54 -15.27
C LYS A 566 -7.52 43.78 -15.92
N GLU A 567 -8.19 43.66 -17.05
CA GLU A 567 -8.88 44.78 -17.72
C GLU A 567 -10.28 45.04 -17.13
N HIS A 568 -10.79 44.14 -16.29
CA HIS A 568 -12.15 44.16 -15.74
C HIS A 568 -12.19 44.23 -14.21
N VAL A 569 -11.16 44.81 -13.58
CA VAL A 569 -11.04 44.93 -12.10
C VAL A 569 -12.28 45.56 -11.47
N ALA A 570 -12.82 46.62 -12.08
CA ALA A 570 -14.01 47.31 -11.56
C ALA A 570 -15.24 46.38 -11.44
N GLY A 571 -15.38 45.44 -12.38
CA GLY A 571 -16.44 44.44 -12.36
C GLY A 571 -16.32 43.49 -11.16
N ILE A 572 -15.10 43.06 -10.85
CA ILE A 572 -14.78 42.23 -9.69
C ILE A 572 -14.99 43.02 -8.39
N VAL A 573 -14.51 44.26 -8.31
CA VAL A 573 -14.68 45.11 -7.13
C VAL A 573 -16.16 45.41 -6.82
N SER A 574 -16.97 45.69 -7.85
CA SER A 574 -18.40 45.94 -7.68
C SER A 574 -19.16 44.75 -7.08
N LEU A 575 -18.73 43.51 -7.38
CA LEU A 575 -19.34 42.29 -6.88
C LEU A 575 -19.36 42.27 -5.34
N TYR A 576 -18.28 42.68 -4.69
CA TYR A 576 -18.15 42.65 -3.22
C TYR A 576 -19.20 43.51 -2.53
N SER A 577 -19.46 44.71 -3.09
CA SER A 577 -20.46 45.62 -2.55
C SER A 577 -21.86 45.03 -2.68
N GLU A 578 -22.16 44.40 -3.81
CA GLU A 578 -23.47 43.80 -4.09
C GLU A 578 -23.79 42.57 -3.24
N VAL A 579 -22.79 41.72 -2.98
CA VAL A 579 -23.00 40.47 -2.22
C VAL A 579 -22.78 40.62 -0.72
N SER A 580 -22.32 41.79 -0.25
CA SER A 580 -21.94 42.05 1.15
C SER A 580 -23.02 41.70 2.17
N GLU A 581 -24.29 41.97 1.84
CA GLU A 581 -25.45 41.67 2.69
C GLU A 581 -26.06 40.29 2.44
N VAL A 582 -25.61 39.57 1.40
CA VAL A 582 -26.21 38.30 0.95
C VAL A 582 -25.40 37.09 1.39
N ILE A 583 -24.07 37.19 1.42
CA ILE A 583 -23.18 36.09 1.81
C ILE A 583 -22.69 36.24 3.24
N SER A 584 -22.40 35.12 3.90
CA SER A 584 -21.84 35.14 5.24
C SER A 584 -20.45 35.78 5.28
N LYS A 585 -20.06 36.29 6.44
CA LYS A 585 -18.72 36.81 6.71
C LYS A 585 -17.58 35.84 6.31
N MET A 586 -17.79 34.54 6.50
CA MET A 586 -16.83 33.50 6.11
C MET A 586 -16.74 33.34 4.58
N GLN A 587 -17.86 33.40 3.88
CA GLN A 587 -17.88 33.36 2.41
C GLN A 587 -17.26 34.61 1.82
N MET A 588 -17.50 35.78 2.42
CA MET A 588 -16.83 37.03 2.03
C MET A 588 -15.31 36.92 2.20
N ALA A 589 -14.83 36.36 3.34
CA ALA A 589 -13.41 36.09 3.55
C ALA A 589 -12.80 35.16 2.48
N GLN A 590 -13.58 34.21 1.94
CA GLN A 590 -13.15 33.34 0.84
C GLN A 590 -13.15 34.07 -0.51
N LEU A 591 -14.14 34.92 -0.76
CA LEU A 591 -14.25 35.71 -2.00
C LEU A 591 -13.14 36.77 -2.10
N LEU A 592 -12.69 37.35 -0.98
CA LEU A 592 -11.60 38.34 -0.97
C LEU A 592 -10.26 37.78 -1.48
N GLN A 593 -10.09 36.45 -1.52
CA GLN A 593 -8.91 35.81 -2.10
C GLN A 593 -8.79 36.06 -3.61
N VAL A 594 -9.91 36.34 -4.29
CA VAL A 594 -9.92 36.65 -5.72
C VAL A 594 -9.17 37.96 -6.01
N LEU A 595 -9.28 38.97 -5.14
CA LEU A 595 -8.50 40.21 -5.25
C LEU A 595 -7.01 39.96 -5.11
N ALA A 596 -6.61 39.00 -4.28
CA ALA A 596 -5.21 38.62 -4.10
C ALA A 596 -4.63 37.97 -5.37
N VAL A 597 -5.36 37.05 -6.02
CA VAL A 597 -4.96 36.49 -7.32
C VAL A 597 -4.83 37.60 -8.37
N LEU A 598 -5.82 38.48 -8.45
CA LEU A 598 -5.85 39.57 -9.42
C LEU A 598 -4.66 40.54 -9.21
N SER A 599 -4.28 40.78 -7.95
CA SER A 599 -3.13 41.63 -7.61
C SER A 599 -1.80 41.13 -8.19
N ASN A 600 -1.65 39.82 -8.44
CA ASN A 600 -0.44 39.29 -9.09
C ASN A 600 -0.36 39.65 -10.58
N SER A 601 -1.49 39.99 -11.21
CA SER A 601 -1.60 40.21 -12.67
C SER A 601 -1.64 41.69 -13.07
N VAL A 602 -1.93 42.57 -12.13
CA VAL A 602 -2.03 44.03 -12.36
C VAL A 602 -0.64 44.66 -12.36
N ASP A 603 -0.32 45.44 -13.40
CA ASP A 603 1.01 46.08 -13.53
C ASP A 603 1.14 47.35 -12.69
N ASP A 604 0.03 48.04 -12.41
CA ASP A 604 0.02 49.27 -11.63
C ASP A 604 0.20 48.96 -10.13
N ASP A 605 1.32 49.39 -9.57
CA ASP A 605 1.67 49.17 -8.16
C ASP A 605 0.68 49.80 -7.17
N SER A 606 0.07 50.94 -7.53
CA SER A 606 -0.94 51.60 -6.70
C SER A 606 -2.21 50.77 -6.65
N VAL A 607 -2.68 50.29 -7.80
CA VAL A 607 -3.87 49.43 -7.89
C VAL A 607 -3.61 48.09 -7.19
N ARG A 608 -2.43 47.51 -7.38
CA ARG A 608 -2.01 46.28 -6.69
C ARG A 608 -2.06 46.43 -5.17
N LEU A 609 -1.58 47.55 -4.64
CA LEU A 609 -1.64 47.84 -3.21
C LEU A 609 -3.07 48.04 -2.73
N GLU A 610 -3.90 48.77 -3.48
CA GLU A 610 -5.32 48.99 -3.15
C GLU A 610 -6.09 47.65 -3.09
N LEU A 611 -5.90 46.77 -4.08
CA LEU A 611 -6.52 45.44 -4.11
C LEU A 611 -6.13 44.61 -2.89
N LEU A 612 -4.87 44.64 -2.48
CA LEU A 612 -4.38 43.92 -1.30
C LEU A 612 -4.89 44.54 0.01
N GLN A 613 -5.00 45.87 0.07
CA GLN A 613 -5.61 46.58 1.21
C GLN A 613 -7.09 46.21 1.36
N MET A 614 -7.84 46.16 0.26
CA MET A 614 -9.22 45.66 0.27
C MET A 614 -9.30 44.18 0.67
N ALA A 615 -8.39 43.35 0.16
CA ALA A 615 -8.39 41.90 0.39
C ALA A 615 -8.09 41.52 1.84
N ALA A 616 -7.05 42.10 2.44
CA ALA A 616 -6.52 41.67 3.74
C ALA A 616 -6.46 42.78 4.80
N GLY A 617 -6.48 44.06 4.43
CA GLY A 617 -6.32 45.20 5.35
C GLY A 617 -7.23 45.15 6.58
N PRO A 618 -8.56 44.99 6.43
CA PRO A 618 -9.47 44.88 7.58
C PRO A 618 -9.16 43.71 8.50
N SER A 619 -8.71 42.58 7.95
CA SER A 619 -8.35 41.40 8.72
C SER A 619 -7.01 41.57 9.46
N ILE A 620 -6.03 42.22 8.83
CA ILE A 620 -4.73 42.57 9.45
C ILE A 620 -4.95 43.50 10.64
N GLU A 621 -5.74 44.56 10.45
CA GLU A 621 -6.05 45.52 11.52
C GLU A 621 -6.82 44.85 12.67
N TYR A 622 -7.77 43.97 12.36
CA TYR A 622 -8.48 43.20 13.37
C TYR A 622 -7.51 42.34 14.21
N ILE A 623 -6.64 41.53 13.57
CA ILE A 623 -5.64 40.71 14.26
C ILE A 623 -4.71 41.56 15.14
N ARG A 624 -4.35 42.77 14.68
CA ARG A 624 -3.56 43.72 15.46
C ARG A 624 -4.30 44.20 16.71
N SER A 625 -5.58 44.55 16.57
CA SER A 625 -6.39 45.08 17.68
C SER A 625 -6.63 44.05 18.80
N ILE A 626 -6.59 42.75 18.49
CA ILE A 626 -6.74 41.66 19.46
C ILE A 626 -5.40 41.04 19.90
N SER A 627 -4.26 41.64 19.56
CA SER A 627 -2.92 41.12 19.92
C SER A 627 -2.78 40.77 21.41
N TRP A 628 -3.38 41.58 22.29
CA TRP A 628 -3.44 41.35 23.74
C TRP A 628 -4.01 39.98 24.13
N SER A 629 -4.90 39.40 23.32
CA SER A 629 -5.52 38.10 23.58
C SER A 629 -4.54 36.93 23.44
N PHE A 630 -3.41 37.13 22.77
CA PHE A 630 -2.38 36.11 22.55
C PHE A 630 -1.15 36.26 23.46
N GLU A 631 -1.10 37.29 24.31
CA GLU A 631 0.03 37.51 25.24
C GLU A 631 0.08 36.47 26.36
N SER A 632 -1.05 35.90 26.76
CA SER A 632 -1.11 34.82 27.76
C SER A 632 -2.23 33.82 27.48
N VAL A 633 -2.07 32.59 27.99
CA VAL A 633 -3.13 31.56 27.90
C VAL A 633 -4.40 32.00 28.62
N SER A 634 -4.28 32.73 29.73
CA SER A 634 -5.45 33.27 30.45
C SER A 634 -6.24 34.26 29.59
N SER A 635 -5.55 35.20 28.93
CA SER A 635 -6.19 36.15 28.01
C SER A 635 -6.86 35.44 26.84
N PHE A 636 -6.20 34.42 26.27
CA PHE A 636 -6.75 33.61 25.18
C PHE A 636 -8.01 32.84 25.61
N VAL A 637 -7.99 32.22 26.79
CA VAL A 637 -9.12 31.49 27.37
C VAL A 637 -10.31 32.42 27.62
N THR A 638 -10.08 33.60 28.17
CA THR A 638 -11.13 34.60 28.40
C THR A 638 -11.69 35.15 27.09
N PHE A 639 -10.83 35.44 26.10
CA PHE A 639 -11.26 35.94 24.79
C PHE A 639 -12.21 34.97 24.07
N ASN A 640 -11.89 33.68 24.10
CA ASN A 640 -12.70 32.61 23.51
C ASN A 640 -13.81 32.10 24.42
N ALA A 641 -13.85 32.56 25.67
CA ALA A 641 -14.77 32.15 26.72
C ALA A 641 -14.76 30.64 27.02
N PHE A 642 -13.57 30.03 27.08
CA PHE A 642 -13.44 28.65 27.56
C PHE A 642 -13.52 28.52 29.08
N ASN A 643 -13.60 29.64 29.80
CA ASN A 643 -13.76 29.72 31.27
C ASN A 643 -15.23 29.81 31.73
N VAL A 644 -16.19 29.86 30.81
CA VAL A 644 -17.64 29.91 31.11
C VAL A 644 -18.33 28.66 30.55
N PRO A 645 -19.54 28.30 31.02
CA PRO A 645 -20.26 27.15 30.46
C PRO A 645 -20.56 27.32 28.96
N PRO A 646 -20.64 26.22 28.18
CA PRO A 646 -21.02 26.27 26.77
C PRO A 646 -22.38 26.95 26.62
N SER A 647 -22.44 27.97 25.78
CA SER A 647 -23.67 28.71 25.50
C SER A 647 -24.32 28.19 24.22
N ASN A 648 -25.61 27.85 24.29
CA ASN A 648 -26.42 27.56 23.10
C ASN A 648 -26.86 28.85 22.37
N ALA A 649 -26.56 30.03 22.90
CA ALA A 649 -26.96 31.31 22.32
C ALA A 649 -25.97 31.74 21.22
N THR A 650 -26.46 31.80 19.98
CA THR A 650 -25.72 32.27 18.79
C THR A 650 -25.24 33.73 18.89
N GLU A 651 -25.73 34.50 19.86
CA GLU A 651 -25.51 35.96 19.97
C GLU A 651 -24.69 36.39 21.19
N SER A 652 -24.02 35.47 21.89
CA SER A 652 -23.10 35.88 22.97
C SER A 652 -21.86 36.59 22.38
N SER A 653 -21.33 37.61 23.09
CA SER A 653 -20.13 38.35 22.66
C SER A 653 -18.92 37.45 22.41
N SER A 654 -18.81 36.32 23.13
CA SER A 654 -17.76 35.33 22.95
C SER A 654 -17.93 34.47 21.70
N THR A 655 -19.16 34.14 21.30
CA THR A 655 -19.45 33.51 20.00
C THR A 655 -19.02 34.43 18.86
N MET A 656 -19.25 35.74 19.00
CA MET A 656 -18.82 36.72 17.99
C MET A 656 -17.30 36.85 17.89
N ASN A 657 -16.57 36.88 19.02
CA ASN A 657 -15.10 36.88 19.03
C ASN A 657 -14.51 35.71 18.24
N ARG A 658 -15.05 34.50 18.47
CA ARG A 658 -14.58 33.27 17.79
C ARG A 658 -14.86 33.30 16.29
N ILE A 659 -16.04 33.78 15.89
CA ILE A 659 -16.43 33.95 14.48
C ILE A 659 -15.51 34.97 13.79
N GLU A 660 -15.27 36.13 14.40
CA GLU A 660 -14.42 37.18 13.82
C GLU A 660 -12.95 36.77 13.73
N LEU A 661 -12.41 36.07 14.75
CA LEU A 661 -11.07 35.49 14.68
C LEU A 661 -10.96 34.49 13.53
N ARG A 662 -11.90 33.55 13.43
CA ARG A 662 -11.91 32.55 12.35
C ARG A 662 -12.04 33.22 10.98
N ARG A 663 -12.88 34.24 10.85
CA ARG A 663 -13.04 35.03 9.61
C ARG A 663 -11.73 35.70 9.20
N ALA A 664 -11.08 36.41 10.12
CA ALA A 664 -9.84 37.12 9.86
C ALA A 664 -8.70 36.16 9.47
N LEU A 665 -8.54 35.05 10.20
CA LEU A 665 -7.55 34.01 9.86
C LEU A 665 -7.83 33.36 8.51
N THR A 666 -9.08 33.02 8.21
CA THR A 666 -9.47 32.43 6.92
C THR A 666 -9.19 33.37 5.75
N CYS A 667 -9.47 34.66 5.93
CA CYS A 667 -9.17 35.71 4.95
C CYS A 667 -7.65 35.81 4.71
N ILE A 668 -6.86 35.97 5.77
CA ILE A 668 -5.39 36.10 5.68
C ILE A 668 -4.77 34.84 5.08
N GLN A 669 -5.18 33.66 5.56
CA GLN A 669 -4.72 32.39 5.02
C GLN A 669 -4.95 32.31 3.51
N GLY A 670 -6.17 32.62 3.08
CA GLY A 670 -6.56 32.58 1.69
C GLY A 670 -5.77 33.55 0.82
N VAL A 671 -5.74 34.83 1.19
CA VAL A 671 -4.99 35.87 0.47
C VAL A 671 -3.51 35.52 0.39
N LEU A 672 -2.91 35.07 1.50
CA LEU A 672 -1.51 34.68 1.57
C LEU A 672 -1.19 33.48 0.66
N GLN A 673 -2.09 32.51 0.52
CA GLN A 673 -1.91 31.38 -0.39
C GLN A 673 -1.87 31.80 -1.87
N GLN A 674 -2.60 32.85 -2.24
CA GLN A 674 -2.74 33.29 -3.62
C GLN A 674 -1.64 34.23 -4.12
N VAL A 675 -1.04 35.06 -3.27
CA VAL A 675 -0.06 36.06 -3.71
C VAL A 675 1.31 35.49 -4.08
N ASP A 676 2.06 36.16 -4.94
CA ASP A 676 3.44 35.79 -5.26
C ASP A 676 4.46 36.22 -4.18
N SER A 677 5.68 35.67 -4.22
CA SER A 677 6.76 35.96 -3.24
C SER A 677 7.21 37.44 -3.21
N ASN A 678 7.00 38.17 -4.31
CA ASN A 678 7.33 39.60 -4.42
C ASN A 678 6.16 40.53 -4.05
N SER A 679 5.09 39.98 -3.47
CA SER A 679 3.90 40.75 -3.13
C SER A 679 4.15 41.73 -1.96
N PRO A 680 3.58 42.96 -1.99
CA PRO A 680 3.67 43.92 -0.89
C PRO A 680 2.96 43.42 0.37
N LEU A 681 2.10 42.40 0.24
CA LEU A 681 1.43 41.75 1.37
C LEU A 681 2.42 41.33 2.47
N GLY A 682 3.62 40.86 2.09
CA GLY A 682 4.64 40.47 3.06
C GLY A 682 5.01 41.62 4.01
N THR A 683 5.10 42.85 3.49
CA THR A 683 5.35 44.04 4.32
C THR A 683 4.12 44.47 5.12
N MET A 684 2.93 44.35 4.54
CA MET A 684 1.66 44.67 5.21
C MET A 684 1.40 43.77 6.43
N LEU A 685 1.90 42.53 6.41
CA LEU A 685 1.72 41.55 7.48
C LEU A 685 2.71 41.72 8.65
N ILE A 686 3.76 42.56 8.52
CA ILE A 686 4.77 42.77 9.57
C ILE A 686 4.14 43.01 10.96
N PRO A 687 3.14 43.91 11.11
CA PRO A 687 2.52 44.17 12.41
C PRO A 687 1.72 43.00 13.00
N SER A 688 1.33 42.02 12.17
CA SER A 688 0.50 40.88 12.57
C SER A 688 1.28 39.57 12.69
N TYR A 689 2.51 39.48 12.18
CA TYR A 689 3.31 38.26 12.30
C TYR A 689 3.42 37.76 13.74
N PRO A 690 3.78 38.58 14.74
CA PRO A 690 3.88 38.12 16.12
C PRO A 690 2.60 37.45 16.64
N CYS A 691 1.41 37.94 16.24
CA CYS A 691 0.14 37.38 16.65
C CYS A 691 -0.04 35.91 16.24
N PHE A 692 0.39 35.51 15.03
CA PHE A 692 0.21 34.12 14.56
C PHE A 692 1.09 33.13 15.34
N PHE A 693 2.32 33.54 15.65
CA PHE A 693 3.24 32.74 16.47
C PHE A 693 2.79 32.69 17.93
N LYS A 694 2.38 33.82 18.52
CA LYS A 694 1.83 33.86 19.88
C LYS A 694 0.53 33.06 20.03
N LEU A 695 -0.35 33.08 19.02
CA LEU A 695 -1.53 32.22 18.95
C LEU A 695 -1.14 30.73 19.01
N THR A 696 -0.15 30.33 18.21
CA THR A 696 0.38 28.96 18.22
C THR A 696 0.90 28.57 19.59
N ARG A 697 1.68 29.45 20.23
CA ARG A 697 2.17 29.25 21.59
C ARG A 697 1.02 29.03 22.58
N CYS A 698 0.00 29.89 22.56
CA CYS A 698 -1.17 29.74 23.42
C CYS A 698 -1.86 28.39 23.20
N LEU A 699 -2.02 27.94 21.96
CA LEU A 699 -2.63 26.65 21.61
C LEU A 699 -1.83 25.45 22.11
N MET A 700 -0.48 25.51 22.02
CA MET A 700 0.40 24.48 22.57
C MET A 700 0.35 24.46 24.10
N GLU A 701 0.40 25.63 24.72
CA GLU A 701 0.39 25.79 26.19
C GLU A 701 -0.95 25.44 26.85
N LEU A 702 -2.04 25.23 26.09
CA LEU A 702 -3.29 24.66 26.62
C LEU A 702 -3.09 23.29 27.27
N HIS A 703 -2.02 22.59 26.89
CA HIS A 703 -1.68 21.25 27.39
C HIS A 703 -0.95 21.26 28.74
N LEU A 704 -0.52 22.42 29.24
CA LEU A 704 0.05 22.54 30.58
C LEU A 704 -1.03 22.35 31.65
N GLU A 705 -0.77 21.50 32.66
CA GLU A 705 -1.72 21.22 33.75
C GLU A 705 -2.17 22.49 34.48
N GLN A 706 -1.24 23.44 34.71
CA GLN A 706 -1.55 24.73 35.33
C GLN A 706 -2.51 25.60 34.51
N ASN A 707 -2.68 25.35 33.21
CA ASN A 707 -3.59 26.09 32.34
C ASN A 707 -4.95 25.39 32.23
N LYS A 708 -5.05 24.08 32.45
CA LYS A 708 -6.33 23.34 32.43
C LYS A 708 -7.31 23.82 33.49
N VAL A 709 -6.83 24.36 34.61
CA VAL A 709 -7.66 24.94 35.67
C VAL A 709 -8.38 26.22 35.23
N LEU A 710 -7.88 26.90 34.19
CA LEU A 710 -8.50 28.09 33.61
C LEU A 710 -9.77 27.77 32.83
N PHE A 711 -9.94 26.51 32.40
CA PHE A 711 -11.12 26.06 31.68
C PHE A 711 -12.29 25.83 32.63
N HIS A 712 -13.49 26.08 32.13
CA HIS A 712 -14.72 25.63 32.76
C HIS A 712 -14.68 24.11 32.95
N PRO A 713 -15.23 23.55 34.05
CA PRO A 713 -15.17 22.11 34.33
C PRO A 713 -15.63 21.20 33.17
N LEU A 714 -16.60 21.64 32.36
CA LEU A 714 -17.10 20.89 31.20
C LEU A 714 -16.08 20.77 30.04
N PHE A 715 -15.14 21.71 29.92
CA PHE A 715 -14.12 21.72 28.86
C PHE A 715 -12.79 21.11 29.30
N ARG A 716 -12.56 21.00 30.62
CA ARG A 716 -11.25 20.69 31.21
C ARG A 716 -10.56 19.47 30.61
N GLU A 717 -11.31 18.38 30.43
CA GLU A 717 -10.80 17.10 29.91
C GLU A 717 -11.12 16.84 28.43
N SER A 718 -11.90 17.72 27.80
CA SER A 718 -12.56 17.42 26.51
C SER A 718 -12.14 18.36 25.38
N LEU A 719 -11.73 19.59 25.68
CA LEU A 719 -11.47 20.63 24.67
C LEU A 719 -10.27 20.31 23.77
N THR A 720 -9.23 19.68 24.31
CA THR A 720 -7.97 19.42 23.60
C THR A 720 -7.83 17.98 23.09
N LYS A 721 -8.88 17.15 23.22
CA LYS A 721 -8.92 15.78 22.73
C LYS A 721 -8.98 15.73 21.19
N MET A 722 -8.75 14.54 20.63
CA MET A 722 -8.83 14.29 19.20
C MET A 722 -10.25 14.51 18.67
N VAL A 723 -10.34 15.05 17.46
CA VAL A 723 -11.60 15.18 16.69
C VAL A 723 -11.78 13.97 15.78
N VAL A 724 -13.03 13.63 15.46
CA VAL A 724 -13.37 12.45 14.65
C VAL A 724 -12.68 12.50 13.28
N SER A 725 -12.62 13.68 12.65
CA SER A 725 -11.94 13.88 11.37
C SER A 725 -10.44 13.60 11.42
N GLU A 726 -9.77 13.83 12.56
CA GLU A 726 -8.33 13.55 12.70
C GLU A 726 -8.07 12.06 12.89
N ARG A 727 -8.89 11.40 13.72
CA ARG A 727 -8.87 9.93 13.86
C ARG A 727 -9.01 9.27 12.48
N GLN A 728 -9.92 9.81 11.66
CA GLN A 728 -10.18 9.34 10.30
C GLN A 728 -8.97 9.49 9.36
N GLN A 729 -8.32 10.66 9.37
CA GLN A 729 -7.14 10.91 8.55
C GLN A 729 -5.98 9.96 8.88
N ILE A 730 -5.85 9.56 10.15
CA ILE A 730 -4.81 8.63 10.61
C ILE A 730 -5.04 7.25 10.00
N TYR A 731 -6.26 6.69 10.09
CA TYR A 731 -6.61 5.42 9.43
C TYR A 731 -6.34 5.46 7.92
N CYS A 732 -6.79 6.53 7.24
CA CYS A 732 -6.55 6.73 5.80
C CYS A 732 -5.07 6.74 5.40
N SER A 733 -4.19 7.21 6.27
CA SER A 733 -2.76 7.33 5.96
C SER A 733 -1.97 6.02 6.07
N VAL A 734 -2.55 4.97 6.68
CA VAL A 734 -1.93 3.63 6.79
C VAL A 734 -2.37 2.69 5.66
N GLY A 735 -3.38 3.08 4.86
CA GLY A 735 -3.89 2.30 3.72
C GLY A 735 -5.34 1.85 3.85
N GLU A 736 -5.97 2.09 5.00
CA GLU A 736 -7.40 1.88 5.22
C GLU A 736 -8.14 3.07 4.61
N SER A 737 -8.69 2.94 3.41
CA SER A 737 -9.26 4.06 2.63
C SER A 737 -10.63 4.53 3.15
N ILE A 738 -10.76 4.72 4.47
CA ILE A 738 -12.01 5.01 5.15
C ILE A 738 -12.46 6.45 4.81
N GLU A 739 -13.18 6.63 3.69
CA GLU A 739 -14.08 7.76 3.55
C GLU A 739 -15.31 7.50 4.44
N VAL A 740 -15.73 8.52 5.18
CA VAL A 740 -16.98 8.47 5.96
C VAL A 740 -18.11 8.14 4.98
N VAL A 741 -18.79 7.00 5.17
CA VAL A 741 -20.12 6.78 4.59
C VAL A 741 -20.92 8.00 4.97
N SER A 742 -21.28 8.82 3.99
CA SER A 742 -21.89 10.13 4.19
C SER A 742 -23.35 10.00 4.63
N GLY A 743 -23.61 9.31 5.73
CA GLY A 743 -24.73 9.60 6.59
C GLY A 743 -24.35 10.83 7.39
N ARG A 744 -24.63 12.04 6.87
CA ARG A 744 -24.69 13.22 7.75
C ARG A 744 -25.61 12.84 8.90
N PRO A 745 -25.17 12.83 10.17
CA PRO A 745 -26.13 12.95 11.25
C PRO A 745 -26.90 14.23 10.94
N ALA A 746 -28.22 14.17 11.00
CA ALA A 746 -29.04 15.36 10.94
C ALA A 746 -28.43 16.41 11.88
N VAL A 747 -28.38 17.66 11.45
CA VAL A 747 -27.74 18.83 12.10
C VAL A 747 -28.24 19.10 13.54
N ALA A 748 -29.09 18.24 14.09
CA ALA A 748 -29.87 18.46 15.30
C ALA A 748 -29.22 18.06 16.63
N ASP A 749 -28.09 17.32 16.69
CA ASP A 749 -27.55 16.81 17.98
C ASP A 749 -26.01 16.84 18.11
N VAL A 750 -25.33 17.87 17.60
CA VAL A 750 -23.89 18.03 17.86
C VAL A 750 -23.67 18.69 19.23
N ASP A 751 -23.17 17.92 20.21
CA ASP A 751 -22.77 18.39 21.53
C ASP A 751 -21.91 19.68 21.45
N PRO A 752 -22.26 20.77 22.16
CA PRO A 752 -21.49 22.01 22.18
C PRO A 752 -19.99 21.82 22.41
N ILE A 753 -19.58 20.84 23.23
CA ILE A 753 -18.16 20.53 23.48
C ILE A 753 -17.46 20.07 22.20
N THR A 754 -18.14 19.32 21.34
CA THR A 754 -17.61 18.86 20.05
C THR A 754 -17.37 20.04 19.10
N ILE A 755 -18.25 21.04 19.10
CA ILE A 755 -18.10 22.27 18.32
C ILE A 755 -16.87 23.06 18.80
N GLU A 756 -16.70 23.22 20.11
CA GLU A 756 -15.53 23.93 20.68
C GLU A 756 -14.22 23.19 20.42
N ARG A 757 -14.21 21.86 20.55
CA ARG A 757 -13.04 21.02 20.21
C ARG A 757 -12.67 21.18 18.74
N GLN A 758 -13.66 21.14 17.84
CA GLN A 758 -13.43 21.36 16.41
C GLN A 758 -12.89 22.77 16.15
N TYR A 759 -13.37 23.78 16.86
CA TYR A 759 -12.86 25.15 16.73
C TYR A 759 -11.38 25.26 17.12
N VAL A 760 -10.97 24.66 18.25
CA VAL A 760 -9.55 24.66 18.67
C VAL A 760 -8.67 23.88 17.68
N HIS A 761 -9.19 22.78 17.13
CA HIS A 761 -8.52 22.02 16.06
C HIS A 761 -8.31 22.87 14.80
N ASP A 762 -9.38 23.50 14.31
CA ASP A 762 -9.36 24.37 13.12
C ASP A 762 -8.40 25.54 13.30
N LEU A 763 -8.36 26.17 14.48
CA LEU A 763 -7.41 27.26 14.78
C LEU A 763 -5.95 26.81 14.65
N ASN A 764 -5.61 25.61 15.14
CA ASN A 764 -4.26 25.07 15.01
C ASN A 764 -3.89 24.82 13.55
N GLU A 765 -4.78 24.20 12.75
CA GLU A 765 -4.53 23.96 11.33
C GLU A 765 -4.38 25.26 10.52
N GLN A 766 -5.21 26.28 10.83
CA GLN A 766 -5.12 27.60 10.21
C GLN A 766 -3.81 28.30 10.57
N ALA A 767 -3.41 28.29 11.84
CA ALA A 767 -2.14 28.88 12.28
C ALA A 767 -0.93 28.22 11.60
N VAL A 768 -0.88 26.88 11.56
CA VAL A 768 0.16 26.12 10.83
C VAL A 768 0.19 26.54 9.36
N THR A 769 -0.97 26.65 8.72
CA THR A 769 -1.06 26.98 7.29
C THR A 769 -0.63 28.40 6.98
N ILE A 770 -1.03 29.37 7.81
CA ILE A 770 -0.63 30.78 7.67
C ILE A 770 0.89 30.91 7.85
N ILE A 771 1.45 30.34 8.91
CA ILE A 771 2.88 30.40 9.19
C ILE A 771 3.68 29.72 8.09
N SER A 772 3.27 28.51 7.68
CA SER A 772 3.90 27.78 6.57
C SER A 772 3.91 28.60 5.27
N ALA A 773 2.77 29.19 4.90
CA ALA A 773 2.67 30.01 3.69
C ALA A 773 3.50 31.30 3.79
N ALA A 774 3.48 31.96 4.96
CA ALA A 774 4.22 33.20 5.19
C ALA A 774 5.74 32.98 5.10
N VAL A 775 6.24 31.94 5.77
CA VAL A 775 7.67 31.61 5.77
C VAL A 775 8.13 31.15 4.39
N SER A 776 7.28 30.43 3.64
CA SER A 776 7.63 29.96 2.29
C SER A 776 7.65 31.08 1.26
N LYS A 777 6.72 32.05 1.34
CA LYS A 777 6.60 33.14 0.36
C LYS A 777 7.46 34.36 0.70
N PHE A 778 7.60 34.69 1.99
CA PHE A 778 8.30 35.89 2.46
C PHE A 778 9.42 35.58 3.47
N PRO A 779 10.32 34.61 3.18
CA PRO A 779 11.34 34.19 4.15
C PRO A 779 12.26 35.34 4.56
N GLY A 780 12.70 36.16 3.60
CA GLY A 780 13.60 37.29 3.86
C GLY A 780 13.02 38.35 4.79
N ILE A 781 11.69 38.52 4.82
CA ILE A 781 11.03 39.46 5.74
C ILE A 781 10.97 38.84 7.14
N LEU A 782 10.45 37.62 7.24
CA LEU A 782 10.15 36.99 8.52
C LEU A 782 11.41 36.67 9.33
N PHE A 783 12.45 36.12 8.70
CA PHE A 783 13.70 35.79 9.39
C PHE A 783 14.56 37.03 9.70
N SER A 784 14.28 38.18 9.07
CA SER A 784 14.94 39.45 9.38
C SER A 784 14.25 40.25 10.48
N LEU A 785 13.10 39.77 11.02
CA LEU A 785 12.43 40.43 12.13
C LEU A 785 13.32 40.38 13.39
N PRO A 786 13.42 41.47 14.18
CA PRO A 786 14.20 41.47 15.42
C PRO A 786 13.78 40.37 16.41
N GLU A 787 12.47 40.08 16.46
CA GLU A 787 11.85 39.10 17.36
C GLU A 787 11.89 37.66 16.81
N ALA A 788 12.50 37.42 15.63
CA ALA A 788 12.49 36.11 14.98
C ALA A 788 12.89 34.93 15.89
N PRO A 789 13.91 35.03 16.77
CA PRO A 789 14.22 33.96 17.73
C PRO A 789 13.05 33.63 18.68
N GLU A 790 12.37 34.64 19.20
CA GLU A 790 11.23 34.48 20.11
C GLU A 790 10.02 33.89 19.37
N LEU A 791 9.81 34.32 18.13
CA LEU A 791 8.76 33.77 17.26
C LEU A 791 8.99 32.28 16.97
N LEU A 792 10.22 31.87 16.63
CA LEU A 792 10.54 30.46 16.42
C LEU A 792 10.32 29.61 17.68
N ASN A 793 10.66 30.16 18.86
CA ASN A 793 10.43 29.49 20.13
C ASN A 793 8.94 29.26 20.45
N CYS A 794 8.04 30.12 19.98
CA CYS A 794 6.59 29.91 20.09
C CYS A 794 6.12 28.60 19.41
N LEU A 795 6.79 28.16 18.34
CA LEU A 795 6.41 26.99 17.55
C LEU A 795 6.84 25.64 18.16
N VAL A 796 7.58 25.70 19.27
CA VAL A 796 8.08 24.54 20.02
C VAL A 796 7.82 24.70 21.52
N SER A 797 6.90 25.58 21.92
CA SER A 797 6.53 25.77 23.32
C SER A 797 5.88 24.49 23.86
N CYS A 798 6.32 24.05 25.03
CA CYS A 798 5.87 22.82 25.71
C CYS A 798 5.65 21.61 24.78
N ILE A 799 6.51 21.45 23.76
CA ILE A 799 6.40 20.43 22.72
C ILE A 799 6.27 19.01 23.29
N ASP A 800 6.88 18.73 24.45
CA ASP A 800 6.83 17.43 25.12
C ASP A 800 5.45 17.07 25.67
N LEU A 801 4.58 18.06 25.91
CA LEU A 801 3.23 17.87 26.47
C LEU A 801 2.14 17.86 25.40
N VAL A 802 2.43 18.36 24.19
CA VAL A 802 1.45 18.39 23.10
C VAL A 802 1.22 16.95 22.59
N PRO A 803 -0.04 16.51 22.41
CA PRO A 803 -0.35 15.19 21.86
C PRO A 803 0.17 15.00 20.44
N GLU A 804 0.53 13.75 20.14
CA GLU A 804 1.14 13.28 18.90
C GLU A 804 0.34 13.71 17.67
N PHE A 805 -0.99 13.45 17.70
CA PHE A 805 -1.88 13.76 16.59
C PHE A 805 -1.94 15.26 16.25
N LYS A 806 -1.71 16.15 17.23
CA LYS A 806 -1.63 17.59 16.97
C LYS A 806 -0.28 18.00 16.39
N LEU A 807 0.81 17.36 16.83
CA LEU A 807 2.16 17.61 16.30
C LEU A 807 2.30 17.15 14.85
N ARG A 808 1.51 16.16 14.43
CA ARG A 808 1.44 15.67 13.04
C ARG A 808 1.45 16.78 11.99
N HIS A 809 0.52 17.73 12.10
CA HIS A 809 0.40 18.86 11.18
C HIS A 809 1.62 19.80 11.18
N TRP A 810 2.22 20.00 12.37
CA TRP A 810 3.45 20.76 12.52
C TRP A 810 4.63 20.06 11.85
N ILE A 811 4.80 18.75 12.06
CA ILE A 811 5.85 17.93 11.43
C ILE A 811 5.72 18.00 9.90
N LYS A 812 4.54 17.69 9.38
CA LYS A 812 4.29 17.54 7.94
C LYS A 812 4.40 18.85 7.17
N LYS A 813 3.99 19.97 7.78
CA LYS A 813 3.84 21.26 7.07
C LYS A 813 4.56 22.40 7.76
N GLY A 814 4.25 22.68 9.03
CA GLY A 814 4.75 23.84 9.76
C GLY A 814 6.28 23.88 9.88
N TRP A 815 6.85 22.98 10.68
CA TRP A 815 8.30 22.87 10.91
C TRP A 815 9.05 22.60 9.61
N LYS A 816 8.51 21.74 8.73
CA LYS A 816 9.07 21.51 7.39
C LYS A 816 9.28 22.81 6.63
N SER A 817 8.25 23.67 6.55
CA SER A 817 8.32 24.94 5.81
C SER A 817 9.32 25.93 6.43
N VAL A 818 9.41 25.97 7.76
CA VAL A 818 10.37 26.80 8.49
C VAL A 818 11.80 26.39 8.16
N MET A 819 12.10 25.10 8.23
CA MET A 819 13.44 24.58 7.92
C MET A 819 13.80 24.76 6.45
N SER A 820 12.90 24.38 5.53
CA SER A 820 13.20 24.36 4.09
C SER A 820 13.31 25.75 3.47
N SER A 821 12.65 26.77 4.04
CA SER A 821 12.57 28.11 3.45
C SER A 821 13.52 29.12 4.11
N CYS A 822 14.24 28.73 5.17
CA CYS A 822 15.17 29.62 5.86
C CYS A 822 16.40 29.95 4.98
N PRO A 823 16.65 31.25 4.69
CA PRO A 823 17.81 31.64 3.92
C PRO A 823 19.14 31.29 4.63
N PRO A 824 20.22 30.96 3.90
CA PRO A 824 21.47 30.50 4.51
C PRO A 824 22.10 31.42 5.55
N ASN A 825 21.95 32.74 5.38
CA ASN A 825 22.44 33.74 6.32
C ASN A 825 21.70 33.73 7.68
N HIS A 826 20.54 33.08 7.78
CA HIS A 826 19.70 33.04 8.97
C HIS A 826 19.65 31.66 9.65
N TRP A 827 20.35 30.64 9.13
CA TRP A 827 20.40 29.31 9.75
C TRP A 827 20.79 29.29 11.24
N PRO A 828 21.67 30.19 11.76
CA PRO A 828 21.95 30.24 13.20
C PRO A 828 20.69 30.40 14.08
N LEU A 829 19.64 31.04 13.58
CA LEU A 829 18.36 31.20 14.28
C LEU A 829 17.63 29.86 14.49
N LEU A 830 17.87 28.87 13.63
CA LEU A 830 17.23 27.55 13.69
C LEU A 830 17.86 26.61 14.72
N LYS A 831 19.02 26.98 15.30
CA LYS A 831 19.81 26.05 16.13
C LYS A 831 19.02 25.51 17.31
N GLU A 832 18.46 26.39 18.14
CA GLU A 832 17.69 25.99 19.31
C GLU A 832 16.36 25.34 18.91
N PHE A 833 15.68 25.91 17.91
CA PHE A 833 14.41 25.42 17.38
C PHE A 833 14.51 23.95 16.91
N PHE A 834 15.48 23.63 16.05
CA PHE A 834 15.67 22.27 15.53
C PHE A 834 16.15 21.31 16.62
N ALA A 835 17.07 21.72 17.50
CA ALA A 835 17.57 20.88 18.58
C ALA A 835 16.44 20.43 19.53
N ARG A 836 15.51 21.33 19.88
CA ARG A 836 14.34 20.99 20.70
C ARG A 836 13.42 19.99 20.01
N ILE A 837 13.14 20.18 18.71
CA ILE A 837 12.33 19.22 17.92
C ILE A 837 13.01 17.85 17.91
N ALA A 838 14.30 17.81 17.60
CA ALA A 838 15.05 16.56 17.49
C ALA A 838 15.05 15.77 18.80
N SER A 839 15.29 16.45 19.93
CA SER A 839 15.31 15.83 21.26
C SER A 839 13.92 15.35 21.71
N SER A 840 12.89 16.18 21.52
CA SER A 840 11.52 15.85 21.91
C SER A 840 10.98 14.66 21.12
N MET A 841 11.16 14.68 19.79
CA MET A 841 10.68 13.61 18.91
C MET A 841 11.44 12.30 19.12
N HIS A 842 12.73 12.35 19.43
CA HIS A 842 13.51 11.15 19.80
C HIS A 842 12.90 10.45 21.02
N THR A 843 12.72 11.19 22.12
CA THR A 843 12.18 10.67 23.38
C THR A 843 10.75 10.16 23.19
N ARG A 844 9.93 10.91 22.44
CA ARG A 844 8.54 10.57 22.17
C ARG A 844 8.40 9.29 21.36
N LEU A 845 9.11 9.17 20.24
CA LEU A 845 9.03 7.99 19.39
C LEU A 845 9.54 6.74 20.10
N GLN A 846 10.61 6.85 20.91
CA GLN A 846 11.06 5.73 21.73
C GLN A 846 9.96 5.25 22.69
N LYS A 847 9.29 6.18 23.38
CA LYS A 847 8.18 5.84 24.28
C LYS A 847 7.03 5.18 23.53
N MET A 848 6.56 5.78 22.44
CA MET A 848 5.43 5.24 21.67
C MET A 848 5.69 3.83 21.15
N TRP A 849 6.90 3.58 20.62
CA TRP A 849 7.27 2.25 20.14
C TRP A 849 7.49 1.24 21.27
N ALA A 850 7.91 1.67 22.45
CA ALA A 850 7.93 0.83 23.64
C ALA A 850 6.50 0.41 24.04
N ASP A 851 5.56 1.36 24.06
CA ASP A 851 4.15 1.10 24.37
C ASP A 851 3.53 0.14 23.33
N VAL A 852 3.76 0.36 22.03
CA VAL A 852 3.31 -0.56 20.95
C VAL A 852 3.92 -1.96 21.10
N SER A 853 5.17 -2.08 21.57
CA SER A 853 5.81 -3.39 21.76
C SER A 853 5.16 -4.25 22.85
N HIS A 854 4.31 -3.65 23.70
CA HIS A 854 3.56 -4.32 24.75
C HIS A 854 2.15 -4.77 24.31
N ILE A 855 1.71 -4.45 23.09
CA ILE A 855 0.42 -4.92 22.56
C ILE A 855 0.48 -6.45 22.41
N ASP A 856 -0.47 -7.14 23.04
CA ASP A 856 -0.56 -8.60 23.04
C ASP A 856 -1.36 -9.10 21.83
N TYR A 857 -0.64 -9.41 20.75
CA TYR A 857 -1.21 -9.97 19.53
C TYR A 857 -1.61 -11.46 19.65
N ASP A 858 -1.30 -12.13 20.76
CA ASP A 858 -1.84 -13.47 21.01
C ASP A 858 -3.32 -13.40 21.41
N SER A 859 -3.79 -12.22 21.83
CA SER A 859 -5.20 -11.85 21.99
C SER A 859 -5.68 -10.94 20.86
N GLU A 860 -6.99 -10.85 20.61
CA GLU A 860 -7.53 -9.88 19.65
C GLU A 860 -7.32 -8.46 20.21
N PRO A 861 -6.48 -7.62 19.56
CA PRO A 861 -6.18 -6.29 20.08
C PRO A 861 -7.39 -5.38 20.00
N THR A 862 -7.52 -4.48 20.96
CA THR A 862 -8.63 -3.52 20.98
C THR A 862 -8.51 -2.48 19.86
N GLU A 863 -9.63 -1.87 19.45
CA GLU A 863 -9.62 -0.78 18.46
C GLU A 863 -8.75 0.40 18.91
N GLU A 864 -8.64 0.66 20.22
CA GLU A 864 -7.79 1.73 20.76
C GLU A 864 -6.29 1.40 20.65
N GLU A 865 -5.91 0.14 20.88
CA GLU A 865 -4.53 -0.34 20.73
C GLU A 865 -4.09 -0.32 19.26
N LEU A 866 -4.93 -0.83 18.35
CA LEU A 866 -4.69 -0.78 16.91
C LEU A 866 -4.59 0.67 16.41
N PHE A 867 -5.50 1.54 16.86
CA PHE A 867 -5.42 2.96 16.53
C PHE A 867 -4.13 3.61 17.02
N TYR A 868 -3.69 3.28 18.24
CA TYR A 868 -2.46 3.81 18.80
C TYR A 868 -1.22 3.34 18.01
N GLU A 869 -1.19 2.08 17.58
CA GLU A 869 -0.17 1.56 16.66
C GLU A 869 -0.17 2.32 15.33
N HIS A 870 -1.35 2.53 14.73
CA HIS A 870 -1.49 3.31 13.50
C HIS A 870 -0.99 4.75 13.65
N LEU A 871 -1.38 5.44 14.73
CA LEU A 871 -0.87 6.77 15.06
C LEU A 871 0.66 6.76 15.20
N THR A 872 1.22 5.75 15.87
CA THR A 872 2.66 5.58 16.05
C THR A 872 3.40 5.43 14.71
N CYS A 873 2.90 4.58 13.81
CA CYS A 873 3.42 4.43 12.47
C CYS A 873 3.38 5.74 11.69
N VAL A 874 2.24 6.44 11.70
CA VAL A 874 2.04 7.68 10.93
C VAL A 874 2.99 8.79 11.39
N ILE A 875 3.07 9.04 12.70
CA ILE A 875 3.94 10.08 13.26
C ILE A 875 5.41 9.76 12.98
N SER A 876 5.82 8.49 13.13
CA SER A 876 7.18 8.06 12.82
C SER A 876 7.54 8.30 11.35
N ARG A 877 6.65 7.90 10.43
CA ARG A 877 6.82 8.08 8.99
C ARG A 877 6.88 9.55 8.59
N GLU A 878 6.03 10.40 9.17
CA GLU A 878 6.03 11.83 8.90
C GLU A 878 7.29 12.52 9.46
N TYR A 879 7.75 12.14 10.64
CA TYR A 879 8.96 12.70 11.24
C TYR A 879 10.23 12.30 10.47
N ILE A 880 10.36 11.04 10.05
CA ILE A 880 11.46 10.63 9.17
C ILE A 880 11.42 11.40 7.85
N ASN A 881 10.24 11.62 7.27
CA ASN A 881 10.11 12.46 6.07
C ASN A 881 10.47 13.93 6.32
N PHE A 882 10.18 14.48 7.49
CA PHE A 882 10.63 15.81 7.89
C PHE A 882 12.16 15.89 7.96
N LEU A 883 12.82 14.91 8.60
CA LEU A 883 14.28 14.83 8.63
C LEU A 883 14.87 14.68 7.22
N ARG A 884 14.24 13.88 6.36
CA ARG A 884 14.63 13.78 4.93
C ARG A 884 14.60 15.13 4.25
N CYS A 885 13.57 15.94 4.47
CA CYS A 885 13.49 17.28 3.88
C CYS A 885 14.57 18.23 4.41
N CYS A 886 15.06 18.03 5.64
CA CYS A 886 16.14 18.84 6.21
C CYS A 886 17.51 18.44 5.66
N TYR A 887 17.74 17.13 5.46
CA TYR A 887 19.05 16.57 5.17
C TYR A 887 19.29 16.18 3.71
N LEU A 888 18.25 15.84 2.95
CA LEU A 888 18.34 15.29 1.59
C LEU A 888 17.57 16.14 0.56
N PRO A 889 17.99 16.15 -0.72
CA PRO A 889 17.27 16.83 -1.78
C PRO A 889 15.87 16.21 -1.99
N SER A 890 14.95 17.01 -2.54
CA SER A 890 13.59 16.55 -2.84
C SER A 890 13.59 15.46 -3.92
N GLU A 891 12.70 14.48 -3.80
CA GLU A 891 12.53 13.44 -4.82
C GLU A 891 12.04 14.07 -6.14
N GLY A 892 12.94 14.19 -7.11
CA GLY A 892 12.74 14.93 -8.36
C GLY A 892 14.05 15.39 -9.01
N GLU A 893 15.13 15.52 -8.23
CA GLU A 893 16.48 15.75 -8.74
C GLU A 893 17.18 14.42 -9.12
N ASP A 894 18.16 14.49 -10.03
CA ASP A 894 18.92 13.36 -10.58
C ASP A 894 19.16 12.22 -9.57
N LYS A 895 18.76 10.99 -9.92
CA LYS A 895 18.96 9.78 -9.08
C LYS A 895 20.42 9.55 -8.66
N THR A 896 21.38 10.13 -9.38
CA THR A 896 22.82 10.07 -9.09
C THR A 896 23.25 10.98 -7.93
N LYS A 897 22.44 11.97 -7.51
CA LYS A 897 22.69 12.88 -6.37
C LYS A 897 21.90 12.55 -5.10
N ALA A 898 21.12 11.46 -5.10
CA ALA A 898 20.15 11.14 -4.05
C ALA A 898 20.77 10.88 -2.64
N LEU A 899 22.10 10.70 -2.54
CA LEU A 899 22.82 10.48 -1.28
C LEU A 899 23.55 11.72 -0.77
N THR A 900 23.67 12.78 -1.57
CA THR A 900 24.37 14.01 -1.18
C THR A 900 23.47 14.85 -0.28
N MET A 901 24.00 15.31 0.87
CA MET A 901 23.26 16.17 1.79
C MET A 901 22.94 17.53 1.16
N THR A 902 21.83 18.14 1.59
CA THR A 902 21.54 19.54 1.24
C THR A 902 22.50 20.49 1.97
N PRO A 903 22.69 21.74 1.49
CA PRO A 903 23.49 22.73 2.19
C PRO A 903 23.03 22.98 3.65
N LEU A 904 21.72 22.96 3.89
CA LEU A 904 21.16 23.06 5.25
C LEU A 904 21.52 21.81 6.07
N GLY A 905 21.38 20.62 5.50
CA GLY A 905 21.75 19.36 6.14
C GLY A 905 23.22 19.35 6.55
N GLU A 906 24.11 19.75 5.64
CA GLU A 906 25.55 19.87 5.94
C GLU A 906 25.82 20.87 7.06
N TRP A 907 25.11 22.00 7.08
CA TRP A 907 25.23 22.99 8.15
C TRP A 907 24.75 22.44 9.50
N LEU A 908 23.59 21.76 9.55
CA LEU A 908 23.07 21.14 10.77
C LEU A 908 24.04 20.09 11.33
N PHE A 909 24.61 19.27 10.45
CA PHE A 909 25.57 18.24 10.81
C PHE A 909 26.88 18.84 11.34
N SER A 910 27.50 19.76 10.58
CA SER A 910 28.78 20.38 10.92
C SER A 910 28.72 21.20 12.21
N ASN A 911 27.54 21.76 12.54
CA ASN A 911 27.32 22.53 13.76
C ASN A 911 26.75 21.70 14.92
N ASN A 912 26.64 20.38 14.75
CA ASN A 912 26.17 19.42 15.76
C ASN A 912 24.77 19.77 16.34
N VAL A 913 23.86 20.24 15.47
CA VAL A 913 22.54 20.73 15.88
C VAL A 913 21.56 19.57 16.03
N GLY A 914 21.36 19.08 17.26
CA GLY A 914 20.48 17.94 17.53
C GLY A 914 20.92 16.61 16.90
N LEU A 915 22.19 16.53 16.46
CA LEU A 915 22.71 15.43 15.64
C LEU A 915 22.59 14.07 16.32
N SER A 916 22.92 13.97 17.61
CA SER A 916 22.80 12.71 18.36
C SER A 916 21.36 12.18 18.35
N SER A 917 20.38 13.03 18.67
CA SER A 917 18.95 12.65 18.61
C SER A 917 18.50 12.26 17.20
N VAL A 918 19.02 12.92 16.15
CA VAL A 918 18.74 12.57 14.75
C VAL A 918 19.32 11.20 14.39
N ILE A 919 20.61 10.96 14.63
CA ILE A 919 21.27 9.68 14.34
C ILE A 919 20.57 8.55 15.09
N MET A 920 20.35 8.72 16.40
CA MET A 920 19.68 7.72 17.22
C MET A 920 18.30 7.41 16.67
N THR A 921 17.46 8.42 16.42
CA THR A 921 16.09 8.20 15.92
C THR A 921 16.05 7.55 14.54
N VAL A 922 16.88 8.01 13.61
CA VAL A 922 16.93 7.46 12.24
C VAL A 922 17.36 5.99 12.26
N PHE A 923 18.36 5.61 13.04
CA PHE A 923 18.81 4.22 13.11
C PHE A 923 17.90 3.34 13.97
N THR A 924 17.32 3.83 15.07
CA THR A 924 16.29 3.09 15.82
C THR A 924 15.05 2.84 14.95
N SER A 925 14.71 3.76 14.03
CA SER A 925 13.56 3.59 13.14
C SER A 925 13.63 2.36 12.22
N LEU A 926 14.84 1.87 11.94
CA LEU A 926 15.05 0.61 11.21
C LEU A 926 14.63 -0.62 12.02
N THR A 927 14.53 -0.49 13.34
CA THR A 927 14.25 -1.58 14.29
C THR A 927 12.80 -1.57 14.79
N PHE A 928 11.99 -0.60 14.36
CA PHE A 928 10.56 -0.58 14.66
C PHE A 928 9.78 -1.54 13.74
N ARG A 929 8.63 -2.04 14.21
CA ARG A 929 7.77 -3.00 13.49
C ARG A 929 6.97 -2.33 12.35
N ASP A 930 7.65 -1.60 11.48
CA ASP A 930 7.09 -0.91 10.31
C ASP A 930 8.09 -0.94 9.15
N SER A 931 7.92 -1.87 8.21
CA SER A 931 8.85 -2.06 7.09
C SER A 931 8.87 -0.85 6.14
N LEU A 932 7.76 -0.13 6.00
CA LEU A 932 7.67 1.08 5.19
C LEU A 932 8.46 2.23 5.82
N LEU A 933 8.43 2.38 7.14
CA LEU A 933 9.28 3.33 7.86
C LEU A 933 10.77 3.02 7.67
N ALA A 934 11.16 1.75 7.84
CA ALA A 934 12.53 1.31 7.65
C ALA A 934 13.03 1.65 6.23
N LEU A 935 12.23 1.34 5.20
CA LEU A 935 12.50 1.71 3.81
C LEU A 935 12.70 3.22 3.61
N ARG A 936 11.84 4.04 4.22
CA ARG A 936 11.95 5.51 4.15
C ARG A 936 13.22 6.03 4.82
N ALA A 937 13.70 5.38 5.88
CA ALA A 937 14.89 5.80 6.62
C ALA A 937 16.21 5.48 5.90
N ILE A 938 16.26 4.49 5.00
CA ILE A 938 17.50 4.00 4.34
C ILE A 938 18.34 5.15 3.75
N ALA A 939 17.73 6.08 3.02
CA ALA A 939 18.46 7.17 2.38
C ALA A 939 19.17 8.08 3.40
N LEU A 940 18.50 8.40 4.52
CA LEU A 940 19.11 9.16 5.61
C LEU A 940 20.23 8.38 6.28
N CYS A 941 20.03 7.10 6.56
CA CYS A 941 21.04 6.25 7.17
C CYS A 941 22.33 6.24 6.34
N LYS A 942 22.20 6.13 5.00
CA LYS A 942 23.34 6.16 4.09
C LYS A 942 24.06 7.50 4.10
N ALA A 943 23.34 8.61 3.95
CA ALA A 943 23.93 9.95 3.95
C ALA A 943 24.61 10.29 5.28
N LEU A 944 23.99 9.97 6.41
CA LEU A 944 24.58 10.16 7.75
C LEU A 944 25.84 9.30 7.93
N SER A 945 25.85 8.06 7.42
CA SER A 945 27.03 7.18 7.49
C SER A 945 28.19 7.72 6.66
N GLU A 946 27.91 8.29 5.48
CA GLU A 946 28.94 8.89 4.65
C GLU A 946 29.55 10.13 5.30
N LYS A 947 28.76 10.90 6.04
CA LYS A 947 29.20 12.16 6.64
C LYS A 947 29.82 11.99 8.02
N LEU A 948 29.48 10.92 8.74
CA LEU A 948 30.17 10.54 9.98
C LEU A 948 31.67 10.27 9.77
N MET A 949 32.12 10.03 8.53
CA MET A 949 33.55 9.94 8.19
C MET A 949 34.35 11.20 8.60
N GLU A 950 33.71 12.37 8.66
CA GLU A 950 34.34 13.65 9.01
C GLU A 950 34.52 13.83 10.53
N CYS A 951 33.71 13.14 11.35
CA CYS A 951 33.68 13.27 12.81
C CYS A 951 33.41 11.92 13.50
N TYR A 952 34.19 10.91 13.11
CA TYR A 952 33.94 9.52 13.50
C TYR A 952 34.04 9.26 15.01
N ASP A 953 33.06 8.51 15.52
CA ASP A 953 33.01 7.95 16.87
C ASP A 953 32.71 6.44 16.78
N ASP A 954 33.53 5.62 17.44
CA ASP A 954 33.46 4.15 17.33
C ASP A 954 32.16 3.58 17.91
N GLU A 955 31.69 4.10 19.04
CA GLU A 955 30.46 3.64 19.69
C GLU A 955 29.24 3.95 18.81
N VAL A 956 29.21 5.14 18.22
CA VAL A 956 28.16 5.55 17.28
C VAL A 956 28.19 4.67 16.02
N GLY A 957 29.38 4.39 15.47
CA GLY A 957 29.53 3.55 14.29
C GLY A 957 29.09 2.10 14.54
N VAL A 958 29.44 1.53 15.69
CA VAL A 958 28.97 0.21 16.13
C VAL A 958 27.45 0.21 16.29
N TYR A 959 26.88 1.21 16.96
CA TYR A 959 25.43 1.34 17.13
C TYR A 959 24.68 1.36 15.78
N MET A 960 25.15 2.16 14.83
CA MET A 960 24.57 2.26 13.49
C MET A 960 24.57 0.93 12.74
N LEU A 961 25.69 0.19 12.80
CA LEU A 961 25.80 -1.12 12.19
C LEU A 961 24.87 -2.14 12.86
N VAL A 962 24.79 -2.14 14.20
CA VAL A 962 23.90 -3.03 14.95
C VAL A 962 22.43 -2.78 14.61
N CYS A 963 21.99 -1.53 14.55
CA CYS A 963 20.63 -1.18 14.13
C CYS A 963 20.34 -1.65 12.70
N ALA A 964 21.28 -1.46 11.76
CA ALA A 964 21.12 -1.93 10.39
C ALA A 964 21.03 -3.47 10.32
N ILE A 965 21.81 -4.21 11.10
CA ILE A 965 21.73 -5.68 11.16
C ILE A 965 20.41 -6.13 11.81
N ARG A 966 19.99 -5.52 12.93
CA ARG A 966 18.71 -5.82 13.60
C ARG A 966 17.50 -5.59 12.69
N SER A 967 17.57 -4.60 11.80
CA SER A 967 16.51 -4.38 10.81
C SER A 967 16.28 -5.59 9.89
N LEU A 968 17.32 -6.37 9.59
CA LEU A 968 17.21 -7.61 8.83
C LEU A 968 16.63 -8.77 9.64
N GLN A 969 16.81 -8.77 10.97
CA GLN A 969 16.14 -9.75 11.83
C GLN A 969 14.63 -9.55 11.81
N LEU A 970 14.19 -8.29 11.72
CA LEU A 970 12.79 -7.93 11.75
C LEU A 970 12.13 -7.97 10.37
N HIS A 971 12.78 -7.39 9.36
CA HIS A 971 12.21 -7.14 8.03
C HIS A 971 12.90 -7.94 6.92
N GLY A 972 13.90 -8.78 7.22
CA GLY A 972 14.71 -9.46 6.21
C GLY A 972 13.95 -10.47 5.35
N ALA A 973 12.79 -10.93 5.84
CA ALA A 973 11.86 -11.80 5.10
C ALA A 973 10.89 -11.04 4.19
N ASP A 974 10.74 -9.72 4.36
CA ASP A 974 9.87 -8.89 3.52
C ASP A 974 10.45 -8.81 2.08
N GLU A 975 9.63 -9.15 1.09
CA GLU A 975 10.04 -9.22 -0.32
C GLU A 975 10.54 -7.88 -0.87
N VAL A 976 10.01 -6.77 -0.36
CA VAL A 976 10.30 -5.41 -0.80
C VAL A 976 11.45 -4.82 0.01
N ALA A 977 11.46 -5.01 1.34
CA ALA A 977 12.41 -4.37 2.25
C ALA A 977 13.74 -5.12 2.41
N GLY A 978 13.74 -6.46 2.31
CA GLY A 978 14.92 -7.27 2.61
C GLY A 978 16.15 -6.90 1.76
N THR A 979 15.99 -6.77 0.43
CA THR A 979 17.11 -6.46 -0.46
C THR A 979 17.68 -5.04 -0.25
N PRO A 980 16.86 -3.98 -0.15
CA PRO A 980 17.33 -2.64 0.24
C PRO A 980 18.09 -2.61 1.57
N LEU A 981 17.62 -3.33 2.60
CA LEU A 981 18.26 -3.37 3.91
C LEU A 981 19.60 -4.12 3.91
N ILE A 982 19.74 -5.19 3.12
CA ILE A 982 21.03 -5.85 2.88
C ILE A 982 22.02 -4.85 2.26
N GLY A 983 21.54 -4.06 1.29
CA GLY A 983 22.30 -2.98 0.69
C GLY A 983 22.70 -1.89 1.70
N LEU A 984 21.83 -1.59 2.68
CA LEU A 984 22.13 -0.64 3.75
C LEU A 984 23.24 -1.16 4.68
N VAL A 985 23.17 -2.42 5.14
CA VAL A 985 24.22 -2.99 6.01
C VAL A 985 25.58 -2.95 5.34
N PHE A 986 25.65 -3.34 4.06
CA PHE A 986 26.87 -3.23 3.27
C PHE A 986 27.38 -1.80 3.21
N HIS A 987 26.48 -0.83 2.96
CA HIS A 987 26.83 0.58 2.85
C HIS A 987 27.38 1.14 4.15
N VAL A 988 26.70 0.92 5.28
CA VAL A 988 27.13 1.39 6.61
C VAL A 988 28.49 0.80 6.96
N TYR A 989 28.68 -0.51 6.77
CA TYR A 989 29.96 -1.17 7.03
C TYR A 989 31.07 -0.56 6.16
N CYS A 990 30.85 -0.46 4.84
CA CYS A 990 31.84 0.07 3.91
C CYS A 990 32.23 1.53 4.23
N ALA A 991 31.26 2.38 4.53
CA ALA A 991 31.47 3.79 4.85
C ALA A 991 32.30 3.99 6.13
N LEU A 992 32.04 3.19 7.17
CA LEU A 992 32.63 3.38 8.49
C LEU A 992 33.89 2.53 8.72
N ARG A 993 34.10 1.46 7.93
CA ARG A 993 35.20 0.50 8.14
C ARG A 993 36.59 1.12 8.12
N ARG A 994 36.80 2.19 7.35
CA ARG A 994 38.08 2.91 7.31
C ARG A 994 38.48 3.50 8.66
N PHE A 995 37.52 3.75 9.54
CA PHE A 995 37.71 4.48 10.79
C PHE A 995 37.57 3.60 12.04
N SER A 996 37.12 2.35 11.89
CA SER A 996 36.91 1.42 13.01
C SER A 996 37.36 0.01 12.74
N ASP A 997 38.10 -0.52 13.71
CA ASP A 997 38.50 -1.92 13.80
C ASP A 997 37.54 -2.76 14.66
N SER A 998 36.53 -2.12 15.28
CA SER A 998 35.50 -2.77 16.08
C SER A 998 34.38 -3.37 15.20
N LEU A 999 34.12 -2.83 14.00
CA LEU A 999 33.03 -3.32 13.12
C LEU A 999 33.15 -4.80 12.74
N PRO A 1000 34.33 -5.36 12.41
CA PRO A 1000 34.48 -6.81 12.21
C PRO A 1000 34.02 -7.64 13.41
N GLN A 1001 34.22 -7.16 14.64
CA GLN A 1001 33.78 -7.86 15.86
C GLN A 1001 32.26 -7.94 15.97
N VAL A 1002 31.55 -6.92 15.47
CA VAL A 1002 30.08 -6.95 15.37
C VAL A 1002 29.62 -8.03 14.39
N LEU A 1003 30.29 -8.16 13.24
CA LEU A 1003 29.98 -9.20 12.25
C LEU A 1003 30.24 -10.61 12.79
N MET A 1004 31.24 -10.77 13.67
CA MET A 1004 31.53 -12.04 14.35
C MET A 1004 30.42 -12.49 15.32
N GLN A 1005 29.54 -11.59 15.75
CA GLN A 1005 28.40 -11.92 16.62
C GLN A 1005 27.19 -12.46 15.82
N ILE A 1006 27.25 -12.44 14.49
CA ILE A 1006 26.17 -12.94 13.65
C ILE A 1006 26.11 -14.48 13.74
N PRO A 1007 24.93 -15.08 13.94
CA PRO A 1007 24.77 -16.53 13.96
C PRO A 1007 25.33 -17.18 12.68
N GLU A 1008 25.97 -18.34 12.82
CA GLU A 1008 26.50 -19.15 11.71
C GLU A 1008 27.63 -18.50 10.88
N VAL A 1009 28.23 -17.40 11.35
CA VAL A 1009 29.38 -16.74 10.69
C VAL A 1009 30.70 -17.16 11.33
N THR A 1010 31.69 -17.54 10.52
CA THR A 1010 33.04 -17.91 10.98
C THR A 1010 34.04 -16.75 10.81
N ALA A 1011 35.15 -16.79 11.55
CA ALA A 1011 36.22 -15.80 11.46
C ALA A 1011 36.77 -15.65 10.02
N GLU A 1012 36.93 -16.76 9.31
CA GLU A 1012 37.40 -16.78 7.92
C GLU A 1012 36.45 -16.04 6.97
N ILE A 1013 35.12 -16.18 7.17
CA ILE A 1013 34.11 -15.50 6.36
C ILE A 1013 34.18 -13.98 6.59
N VAL A 1014 34.32 -13.55 7.85
CA VAL A 1014 34.45 -12.13 8.19
C VAL A 1014 35.76 -11.56 7.65
N GLU A 1015 36.89 -12.27 7.80
CA GLU A 1015 38.18 -11.83 7.26
C GLU A 1015 38.17 -11.69 5.74
N THR A 1016 37.53 -12.63 5.03
CA THR A 1016 37.38 -12.58 3.57
C THR A 1016 36.51 -11.39 3.14
N PHE A 1017 35.40 -11.17 3.84
CA PHE A 1017 34.52 -10.04 3.57
C PHE A 1017 35.22 -8.71 3.85
N ASP A 1018 35.86 -8.58 5.01
CA ASP A 1018 36.58 -7.37 5.45
C ASP A 1018 37.74 -7.03 4.52
N SER A 1019 38.52 -8.02 4.10
CA SER A 1019 39.65 -7.82 3.19
C SER A 1019 39.21 -7.30 1.82
N LYS A 1020 38.07 -7.78 1.30
CA LYS A 1020 37.47 -7.26 0.06
C LYS A 1020 36.95 -5.83 0.21
N ILE A 1021 36.34 -5.51 1.36
CA ILE A 1021 35.92 -4.13 1.65
C ILE A 1021 37.13 -3.20 1.72
N ARG A 1022 38.22 -3.62 2.37
CA ARG A 1022 39.48 -2.86 2.41
C ARG A 1022 40.07 -2.65 1.00
N ALA A 1023 40.09 -3.69 0.16
CA ALA A 1023 40.55 -3.59 -1.23
C ALA A 1023 39.68 -2.62 -2.05
N MET A 1024 38.35 -2.64 -1.86
CA MET A 1024 37.44 -1.66 -2.47
C MET A 1024 37.72 -0.22 -2.01
N ILE A 1025 37.96 -0.01 -0.72
CA ILE A 1025 38.28 1.31 -0.15
C ILE A 1025 39.64 1.82 -0.68
N ALA A 1026 40.62 0.93 -0.85
CA ALA A 1026 41.92 1.25 -1.41
C ALA A 1026 41.90 1.55 -2.93
N GLY A 1027 40.82 1.15 -3.62
CA GLY A 1027 40.67 1.30 -5.08
C GLY A 1027 41.25 0.13 -5.89
N ASP A 1028 41.66 -0.95 -5.22
CA ASP A 1028 42.30 -2.12 -5.85
C ASP A 1028 41.28 -3.08 -6.50
N GLU A 1029 40.00 -3.03 -6.09
CA GLU A 1029 38.94 -3.92 -6.57
C GLU A 1029 37.65 -3.13 -6.84
N ILE A 1030 37.06 -3.28 -8.03
CA ILE A 1030 35.76 -2.67 -8.39
C ILE A 1030 34.72 -3.78 -8.53
N LEU A 1031 33.77 -3.83 -7.59
CA LEU A 1031 32.66 -4.78 -7.63
C LEU A 1031 31.38 -4.14 -8.17
N LEU A 1032 30.67 -4.90 -9.00
CA LEU A 1032 29.31 -4.56 -9.43
C LEU A 1032 28.35 -4.58 -8.25
N GLU A 1033 27.30 -3.76 -8.30
CA GLU A 1033 26.33 -3.63 -7.21
C GLU A 1033 25.66 -4.97 -6.83
N LYS A 1034 25.44 -5.84 -7.82
CA LYS A 1034 24.95 -7.21 -7.61
C LYS A 1034 25.92 -8.06 -6.78
N GLN A 1035 27.22 -7.98 -7.06
CA GLN A 1035 28.24 -8.74 -6.34
C GLN A 1035 28.36 -8.27 -4.88
N LYS A 1036 28.26 -6.95 -4.64
CA LYS A 1036 28.22 -6.36 -3.28
C LYS A 1036 27.05 -6.93 -2.47
N LYS A 1037 25.85 -6.94 -3.07
CA LYS A 1037 24.63 -7.49 -2.46
C LYS A 1037 24.74 -9.00 -2.20
N ASP A 1038 25.28 -9.77 -3.15
CA ASP A 1038 25.46 -11.21 -3.00
C ASP A 1038 26.45 -11.57 -1.88
N MET A 1039 27.55 -10.81 -1.77
CA MET A 1039 28.51 -10.96 -0.67
C MET A 1039 27.86 -10.67 0.69
N ALA A 1040 27.17 -9.54 0.81
CA ALA A 1040 26.47 -9.17 2.04
C ALA A 1040 25.39 -10.21 2.41
N ARG A 1041 24.61 -10.68 1.44
CA ARG A 1041 23.58 -11.71 1.65
C ARG A 1041 24.14 -13.02 2.20
N ARG A 1042 25.34 -13.43 1.75
CA ARG A 1042 26.01 -14.64 2.26
C ARG A 1042 26.44 -14.48 3.72
N LEU A 1043 27.01 -13.33 4.07
CA LEU A 1043 27.44 -13.00 5.42
C LEU A 1043 26.24 -12.89 6.38
N LEU A 1044 25.19 -12.21 5.95
CA LEU A 1044 24.02 -11.87 6.78
C LEU A 1044 22.97 -12.99 6.81
N LYS A 1045 23.29 -14.17 6.26
CA LYS A 1045 22.33 -15.27 6.13
C LYS A 1045 21.79 -15.76 7.48
N GLY A 1046 22.60 -15.76 8.54
CA GLY A 1046 22.13 -16.15 9.89
C GLY A 1046 21.16 -15.13 10.53
N VAL A 1047 20.96 -13.98 9.89
CA VAL A 1047 20.09 -12.87 10.33
C VAL A 1047 18.86 -12.76 9.43
N ILE A 1048 19.05 -13.02 8.13
CA ILE A 1048 18.00 -13.08 7.12
C ILE A 1048 17.34 -14.45 7.25
N THR A 1049 16.09 -14.52 7.70
CA THR A 1049 15.31 -15.75 7.98
C THR A 1049 15.64 -16.43 9.31
N LEU A 1050 14.91 -16.00 10.36
CA LEU A 1050 14.02 -16.80 11.21
C LEU A 1050 13.11 -15.75 11.86
N THR A 1051 11.78 -15.82 11.67
CA THR A 1051 10.86 -14.99 12.47
C THR A 1051 11.18 -15.19 13.96
N VAL A 1052 10.92 -14.22 14.83
CA VAL A 1052 11.24 -14.36 16.27
C VAL A 1052 10.63 -15.65 16.87
N GLY A 1053 9.45 -16.08 16.38
CA GLY A 1053 8.85 -17.37 16.72
C GLY A 1053 9.62 -18.60 16.22
N GLU A 1054 10.33 -18.51 15.09
CA GLU A 1054 11.21 -19.57 14.58
C GLU A 1054 12.58 -19.61 15.28
N GLN A 1055 13.06 -18.49 15.85
CA GLN A 1055 14.28 -18.46 16.67
C GLN A 1055 14.13 -19.30 17.96
N HIS A 1056 12.90 -19.42 18.47
CA HIS A 1056 12.57 -20.22 19.65
C HIS A 1056 12.11 -21.64 19.30
N LYS A 1057 11.98 -22.00 18.01
CA LYS A 1057 11.66 -23.38 17.60
C LYS A 1057 12.85 -24.28 17.87
N LYS A 1058 12.57 -25.49 18.37
CA LYS A 1058 13.58 -26.54 18.57
C LYS A 1058 14.32 -26.80 17.24
N PRO A 1059 15.66 -26.66 17.18
CA PRO A 1059 16.41 -26.80 15.94
C PRO A 1059 16.39 -28.25 15.45
N VAL A 1060 16.20 -28.41 14.14
CA VAL A 1060 16.22 -29.71 13.46
C VAL A 1060 17.62 -29.98 12.90
N TYR A 1061 18.30 -30.98 13.45
CA TYR A 1061 19.61 -31.39 12.98
C TYR A 1061 19.46 -32.49 11.92
N LEU A 1062 19.70 -32.15 10.66
CA LEU A 1062 19.66 -33.12 9.56
C LEU A 1062 20.92 -33.99 9.55
N ARG A 1063 20.76 -35.25 9.10
CA ARG A 1063 21.88 -36.18 8.99
C ARG A 1063 22.86 -35.67 7.92
N PRO A 1064 24.17 -35.60 8.18
CA PRO A 1064 25.14 -35.25 7.16
C PRO A 1064 25.21 -36.36 6.11
N LEU A 1065 24.97 -35.98 4.85
CA LEU A 1065 24.97 -36.90 3.70
C LEU A 1065 26.19 -36.68 2.80
N PRO A 1066 26.66 -37.72 2.10
CA PRO A 1066 27.75 -37.58 1.15
C PRO A 1066 27.38 -36.57 0.03
N PRO A 1067 28.36 -35.81 -0.49
CA PRO A 1067 28.13 -34.91 -1.63
C PRO A 1067 27.67 -35.70 -2.85
N ILE A 1068 26.62 -35.21 -3.52
CA ILE A 1068 26.21 -35.74 -4.83
C ILE A 1068 27.27 -35.30 -5.84
N GLU A 1069 27.87 -36.25 -6.57
CA GLU A 1069 28.77 -35.92 -7.67
C GLU A 1069 28.04 -35.04 -8.69
N LYS A 1070 28.57 -33.85 -8.95
CA LYS A 1070 27.99 -32.97 -9.97
C LYS A 1070 28.11 -33.69 -11.31
N ARG A 1071 26.97 -34.00 -11.95
CA ARG A 1071 26.96 -34.34 -13.37
C ARG A 1071 27.75 -33.26 -14.09
N ARG A 1072 28.82 -33.65 -14.81
CA ARG A 1072 29.50 -32.75 -15.74
C ARG A 1072 28.41 -32.17 -16.64
N ARG A 1073 28.38 -30.84 -16.79
CA ARG A 1073 27.60 -30.26 -17.88
C ARG A 1073 28.06 -31.00 -19.13
N VAL A 1074 27.14 -31.61 -19.84
CA VAL A 1074 27.40 -31.98 -21.23
C VAL A 1074 27.70 -30.62 -21.87
N ASP A 1075 28.99 -30.37 -22.13
CA ASP A 1075 29.36 -29.29 -23.03
C ASP A 1075 28.51 -29.52 -24.27
N ASN A 1076 27.77 -28.49 -24.67
CA ASN A 1076 27.03 -28.49 -25.92
C ASN A 1076 27.91 -29.15 -26.99
N GLU A 1077 27.31 -30.02 -27.80
CA GLU A 1077 27.92 -30.43 -29.06
C GLU A 1077 28.58 -29.19 -29.69
N PRO A 1078 29.83 -29.31 -30.15
CA PRO A 1078 30.52 -28.16 -30.72
C PRO A 1078 29.66 -27.67 -31.88
N ASP A 1079 29.03 -26.52 -31.66
CA ASP A 1079 28.47 -25.66 -32.68
C ASP A 1079 29.44 -25.66 -33.87
N ASP A 1080 29.01 -26.27 -34.98
CA ASP A 1080 29.76 -26.46 -36.21
C ASP A 1080 29.87 -25.13 -36.96
N PHE A 1081 30.47 -24.12 -36.32
CA PHE A 1081 30.79 -22.81 -36.90
C PHE A 1081 32.20 -22.79 -37.53
N ALA A 1082 32.72 -23.94 -37.97
CA ALA A 1082 33.95 -23.97 -38.77
C ALA A 1082 33.73 -23.45 -40.21
N ASP A 1083 32.48 -23.43 -40.71
CA ASP A 1083 32.19 -23.07 -42.12
C ASP A 1083 31.72 -21.63 -42.35
N ILE A 1084 31.48 -20.81 -41.32
CA ILE A 1084 31.14 -19.37 -41.52
C ILE A 1084 32.39 -18.52 -41.80
N ALA A 1085 33.57 -18.97 -41.38
CA ALA A 1085 34.83 -18.28 -41.68
C ALA A 1085 35.20 -18.33 -43.18
N LEU A 1086 34.67 -19.32 -43.92
CA LEU A 1086 34.83 -19.46 -45.37
C LEU A 1086 33.91 -18.52 -46.18
N LEU A 1087 32.88 -17.93 -45.56
CA LEU A 1087 31.94 -17.00 -46.22
C LEU A 1087 32.40 -15.53 -46.23
N PHE A 1088 33.47 -15.19 -45.50
CA PHE A 1088 33.98 -13.81 -45.38
C PHE A 1088 35.45 -13.65 -45.80
N ALA A 1089 36.02 -14.65 -46.47
CA ALA A 1089 37.40 -14.65 -46.94
C ALA A 1089 37.51 -14.58 -48.47
N GLU A 1090 36.67 -13.79 -49.16
CA GLU A 1090 36.96 -13.31 -50.51
C GLU A 1090 36.48 -11.86 -50.65
N GLY A 1091 37.40 -10.95 -51.00
CA GLY A 1091 37.06 -9.57 -51.40
C GLY A 1091 37.62 -8.44 -50.54
N ARG A 1092 38.95 -8.39 -50.37
CA ARG A 1092 39.70 -7.13 -50.27
C ARG A 1092 41.00 -7.28 -51.07
N ASP A 1093 40.87 -7.13 -52.38
CA ASP A 1093 41.64 -6.15 -53.16
C ASP A 1093 40.66 -5.11 -53.68
#